data_AF-A0A7K9C634-F1
#
_entry.id   AF-A0A7K9C634-F1
#
_cell.length_a   1.000
_cell.length_b   1.000
_cell.length_c   1.000
_cell.angle_alpha   90.00
_cell.angle_beta   90.00
_cell.angle_gamma   90.00
#
_symmetry.space_group_name_H-M   'P 1'
#
loop_
_entity.id
_entity.type
_entity.pdbx_description
1 polymer ?
#
loop_
_entity_poly.entity_id
_entity_poly.type
_entity_poly.pdbx_seq_one_letter_code
_entity_poly.pdbx_strand_id
1 'polypeptide(L)'
;VLYSRFVCPTAAPLQPPARDLPIPGETNGLGPGDQPGPGVVALEVPSPGCIAPVPEEPNCTVSPCPADVLQEDKEGCPKINTRPGKIILFSEAGFAGQKREIWGDVPDATSWELSHTISIRVIRGGWVMYEKPRFHGRKCVLAEGDVEIDNPWAAYGQSGQPAGSRPFRIGSFKRVVQDYRTPEISLFAAENGDGARLRFTDSAEDTRTQGQALSAASIIVHSGLWLVYSKPFFDDDPYVLEPGGYPNLKAWGAKDPSICSMHPIRLGCPVVERPGEPEVLIYEAAGFQGRSFTISRDLYDLKSLSEPALATVGSLHVLGGCWVGYEKEGFRGHQYLLEEGQYQDWRQWGGYSKQLMSLRLIRTDFSDPALVLFEAMDFEEGASVELSEALPDTQLAGYGTVTHSIHVLSGVWVAYEGTNYSGEQYVLEKGVYRSCEDWGAADCRIASAQPILQLGEHNLHFVSKILLFSEPDFLGDHIAFEEDQDVLPDTFTPRSCRVRGGSWILFDGQAFAGEQHVLSEGEYPTLSAMGCLSSTTILSLKKVPVFFSEPSIFLHGLECFEGKEIELNAEVRSLQAEGFNNHVLSVRVKGGIWVLCEHGDFRGRQWLLDCTEITNWLTYSGLQHVGSLYPIRQRRIYFRIRSRQLQLYLLVPDDVEDMKAGRVVVSRLSEQSSSIWYYEEGLIKNQVAPSMSLQVIGPAGKGAKAVLWSETRMPRQSWSVDAQGHIRSQMFEDMILDVKGGRSYDRDHAVVWDMAEERPTQIWDIQVL
;
A
#
# COMPACT_ATOMS: atom_id res chain seq x y z
N VAL A 1 -27.61 0.42 2.68
CA VAL A 1 -26.99 -0.16 3.92
C VAL A 1 -25.47 -0.34 3.85
N LEU A 2 -24.88 -0.79 2.72
CA LEU A 2 -23.43 -1.08 2.65
C LEU A 2 -22.50 0.14 2.80
N TYR A 3 -22.95 1.36 2.51
CA TYR A 3 -22.10 2.57 2.56
C TYR A 3 -22.02 3.25 3.93
N SER A 4 -22.95 2.99 4.86
CA SER A 4 -23.04 3.70 6.15
C SER A 4 -22.10 3.17 7.24
N ARG A 5 -21.01 2.47 6.86
CA ARG A 5 -20.02 1.88 7.78
C ARG A 5 -18.56 2.26 7.48
N PHE A 6 -18.29 2.95 6.38
CA PHE A 6 -16.91 3.17 5.88
C PHE A 6 -16.54 4.65 5.64
N VAL A 7 -17.33 5.59 6.15
CA VAL A 7 -17.00 7.03 6.07
C VAL A 7 -16.84 7.60 7.48
N CYS A 8 -15.59 7.65 7.95
CA CYS A 8 -15.16 8.59 8.99
C CYS A 8 -14.45 9.76 8.27
N PRO A 9 -15.05 10.97 8.23
CA PRO A 9 -14.37 12.14 7.71
C PRO A 9 -13.56 12.80 8.83
N THR A 10 -12.26 12.52 8.90
CA THR A 10 -11.29 13.27 9.71
C THR A 10 -11.00 14.64 9.08
N ALA A 11 -11.99 15.53 9.11
CA ALA A 11 -11.85 16.93 8.72
C ALA A 11 -12.54 17.84 9.74
N ALA A 12 -11.75 18.48 10.61
CA ALA A 12 -12.28 19.45 11.58
C ALA A 12 -12.80 20.71 10.86
N PRO A 13 -14.04 21.17 11.12
CA PRO A 13 -14.59 22.34 10.44
C PRO A 13 -13.97 23.64 10.94
N LEU A 14 -13.14 24.27 10.10
CA LEU A 14 -12.63 25.62 10.34
C LEU A 14 -13.72 26.68 10.07
N GLN A 15 -13.99 27.54 11.04
CA GLN A 15 -14.91 28.68 10.87
C GLN A 15 -14.29 29.76 9.97
N PRO A 16 -15.03 30.32 9.00
CA PRO A 16 -14.56 31.46 8.23
C PRO A 16 -14.57 32.74 9.09
N PRO A 17 -13.54 33.60 9.01
CA PRO A 17 -13.55 34.89 9.68
C PRO A 17 -14.55 35.85 9.03
N ALA A 18 -15.26 36.62 9.86
CA ALA A 18 -16.17 37.65 9.38
C ALA A 18 -15.43 38.72 8.55
N ARG A 19 -16.03 39.12 7.42
CA ARG A 19 -15.59 40.29 6.65
C ARG A 19 -16.70 41.34 6.61
N ASP A 20 -16.39 42.54 7.08
CA ASP A 20 -17.25 43.70 7.02
C ASP A 20 -17.51 44.13 5.57
N LEU A 21 -18.76 44.55 5.30
CA LEU A 21 -19.18 45.12 4.02
C LEU A 21 -19.09 46.66 4.06
N PRO A 22 -18.37 47.31 3.12
CA PRO A 22 -18.53 48.73 2.86
C PRO A 22 -19.64 48.99 1.84
N ILE A 23 -20.52 49.94 2.16
CA ILE A 23 -21.56 50.48 1.27
C ILE A 23 -20.94 51.47 0.28
N PRO A 24 -21.27 51.42 -1.03
CA PRO A 24 -21.09 52.56 -1.94
C PRO A 24 -22.42 53.30 -2.18
N GLY A 25 -22.38 54.62 -2.14
CA GLY A 25 -23.53 55.51 -2.35
C GLY A 25 -23.80 55.87 -3.81
N GLU A 26 -24.85 56.66 -4.01
CA GLU A 26 -25.37 57.12 -5.30
C GLU A 26 -24.40 58.02 -6.09
N THR A 27 -24.49 58.01 -7.42
CA THR A 27 -24.37 59.23 -8.25
C THR A 27 -24.98 59.03 -9.65
N ASN A 28 -25.56 60.10 -10.21
CA ASN A 28 -26.30 60.08 -11.48
C ASN A 28 -25.41 60.19 -12.72
N GLY A 29 -25.87 59.67 -13.87
CA GLY A 29 -25.27 59.90 -15.19
C GLY A 29 -26.22 59.58 -16.35
N LEU A 30 -26.43 60.53 -17.27
CA LEU A 30 -27.40 60.46 -18.38
C LEU A 30 -26.95 59.57 -19.57
N GLY A 31 -27.91 59.09 -20.37
CA GLY A 31 -27.69 58.49 -21.71
C GLY A 31 -27.51 59.54 -22.83
N PRO A 32 -27.82 59.26 -24.13
CA PRO A 32 -28.42 58.06 -24.78
C PRO A 32 -27.40 57.31 -25.69
N GLY A 33 -27.71 56.29 -26.52
CA GLY A 33 -28.95 55.52 -26.75
C GLY A 33 -29.52 55.65 -28.19
N ASP A 34 -29.58 54.56 -28.98
CA ASP A 34 -30.16 54.52 -30.35
C ASP A 34 -30.80 53.15 -30.70
N GLN A 35 -31.67 53.11 -31.73
CA GLN A 35 -32.66 52.04 -31.99
C GLN A 35 -32.44 51.21 -33.32
N PRO A 36 -33.26 50.17 -33.64
CA PRO A 36 -32.77 48.96 -34.33
C PRO A 36 -33.25 48.77 -35.79
N GLY A 37 -32.87 47.64 -36.41
CA GLY A 37 -33.42 47.16 -37.69
C GLY A 37 -33.56 45.62 -37.76
N PRO A 38 -34.55 45.04 -38.48
CA PRO A 38 -35.04 43.68 -38.18
C PRO A 38 -35.06 42.68 -39.37
N GLY A 39 -35.41 41.42 -39.08
CA GLY A 39 -35.91 40.45 -40.08
C GLY A 39 -35.55 38.99 -39.78
N VAL A 40 -36.29 37.95 -40.19
CA VAL A 40 -37.67 37.81 -40.72
C VAL A 40 -38.17 36.41 -40.31
N VAL A 41 -39.48 36.24 -40.08
CA VAL A 41 -40.12 34.94 -39.78
C VAL A 41 -40.86 34.38 -41.01
N ALA A 42 -40.73 33.07 -41.26
CA ALA A 42 -41.70 32.22 -41.97
C ALA A 42 -41.48 30.76 -41.52
N LEU A 43 -42.39 30.07 -40.82
CA LEU A 43 -43.75 29.58 -41.13
C LEU A 43 -43.81 28.29 -41.98
N GLU A 44 -44.54 27.31 -41.42
CA GLU A 44 -44.88 25.96 -41.92
C GLU A 44 -45.92 26.04 -43.10
N VAL A 45 -46.47 25.02 -43.77
CA VAL A 45 -46.90 23.61 -43.50
C VAL A 45 -47.13 22.93 -44.91
N PRO A 46 -47.86 21.79 -45.14
CA PRO A 46 -48.02 20.49 -44.46
C PRO A 46 -47.82 19.23 -45.39
N SER A 47 -48.05 18.03 -44.82
CA SER A 47 -48.03 16.65 -45.39
C SER A 47 -49.15 16.33 -46.42
N PRO A 48 -49.22 15.12 -47.06
CA PRO A 48 -49.82 13.93 -46.41
C PRO A 48 -49.36 12.50 -46.86
N GLY A 49 -49.63 11.46 -46.04
CA GLY A 49 -49.59 10.03 -46.45
C GLY A 49 -49.63 9.01 -45.29
N CYS A 50 -50.66 8.14 -45.25
CA CYS A 50 -50.91 7.08 -44.22
C CYS A 50 -49.82 5.96 -44.23
N ILE A 51 -49.68 5.01 -43.28
CA ILE A 51 -50.65 4.18 -42.51
C ILE A 51 -50.02 3.75 -41.15
N ALA A 52 -50.81 3.45 -40.11
CA ALA A 52 -50.35 3.05 -38.78
C ALA A 52 -50.38 1.52 -38.50
N PRO A 53 -49.50 1.01 -37.63
CA PRO A 53 -49.71 -0.20 -36.82
C PRO A 53 -49.75 0.06 -35.30
N VAL A 54 -50.12 -0.98 -34.56
CA VAL A 54 -50.41 -1.07 -33.11
C VAL A 54 -49.16 -0.82 -32.23
N PRO A 55 -49.27 -0.23 -31.02
CA PRO A 55 -48.09 0.18 -30.23
C PRO A 55 -47.34 -0.99 -29.58
N GLU A 56 -46.04 -1.09 -29.86
CA GLU A 56 -45.07 -1.73 -28.98
C GLU A 56 -44.63 -0.77 -27.87
N GLU A 57 -44.26 -1.30 -26.70
CA GLU A 57 -43.69 -0.49 -25.62
C GLU A 57 -42.31 0.07 -26.04
N PRO A 58 -42.00 1.35 -25.75
CA PRO A 58 -40.76 1.94 -26.20
C PRO A 58 -39.56 1.36 -25.44
N ASN A 59 -38.78 0.53 -26.14
CA ASN A 59 -37.41 0.20 -25.74
C ASN A 59 -36.63 1.49 -25.49
N CYS A 60 -36.17 1.71 -24.26
CA CYS A 60 -35.14 2.69 -23.98
C CYS A 60 -33.79 2.16 -24.48
N THR A 61 -33.60 2.13 -25.80
CA THR A 61 -32.26 2.05 -26.40
C THR A 61 -31.50 3.31 -26.02
N VAL A 62 -30.72 3.22 -24.95
CA VAL A 62 -29.56 4.09 -24.75
C VAL A 62 -28.67 3.82 -25.96
N SER A 63 -28.54 4.82 -26.83
CA SER A 63 -27.57 4.78 -27.92
C SER A 63 -26.20 4.48 -27.32
N PRO A 64 -25.47 3.44 -27.77
CA PRO A 64 -24.11 3.26 -27.32
C PRO A 64 -23.30 4.46 -27.83
N CYS A 65 -22.95 5.38 -26.93
CA CYS A 65 -21.86 6.29 -27.18
C CYS A 65 -20.65 5.43 -27.56
N PRO A 66 -19.92 5.75 -28.64
CA PRO A 66 -18.67 5.06 -28.93
C PRO A 66 -17.79 5.12 -27.68
N ALA A 67 -17.29 3.96 -27.25
CA ALA A 67 -15.97 3.95 -26.64
C ALA A 67 -15.02 4.62 -27.64
N ASP A 68 -14.06 5.39 -27.14
CA ASP A 68 -13.20 6.28 -27.93
C ASP A 68 -13.94 7.51 -28.52
N VAL A 69 -14.43 8.38 -27.63
CA VAL A 69 -14.28 9.82 -27.93
C VAL A 69 -12.78 10.06 -27.99
N LEU A 70 -12.26 10.23 -29.21
CA LEU A 70 -10.89 10.66 -29.47
C LEU A 70 -10.63 11.92 -28.67
N GLN A 71 -9.85 11.78 -27.59
CA GLN A 71 -9.36 12.91 -26.83
C GLN A 71 -8.27 13.57 -27.67
N GLU A 72 -8.70 14.46 -28.57
CA GLU A 72 -7.83 15.53 -29.06
C GLU A 72 -7.34 16.30 -27.84
N ASP A 73 -6.02 16.41 -27.70
CA ASP A 73 -5.39 17.19 -26.64
C ASP A 73 -5.73 18.67 -26.87
N LYS A 74 -6.84 19.11 -26.27
CA LYS A 74 -7.18 20.53 -26.19
C LYS A 74 -6.09 21.24 -25.42
N GLU A 75 -5.37 22.14 -26.09
CA GLU A 75 -4.38 23.03 -25.50
C GLU A 75 -4.95 23.65 -24.20
N GLY A 76 -4.31 23.35 -23.07
CA GLY A 76 -4.70 23.85 -21.75
C GLY A 76 -5.44 22.87 -20.82
N CYS A 77 -5.75 21.63 -21.23
CA CYS A 77 -6.17 20.59 -20.28
C CYS A 77 -4.93 19.91 -19.64
N PRO A 78 -4.85 19.79 -18.30
CA PRO A 78 -3.74 19.10 -17.65
C PRO A 78 -3.74 17.60 -18.01
N LYS A 79 -2.55 17.03 -18.19
CA LYS A 79 -2.37 15.59 -18.46
C LYS A 79 -2.98 14.76 -17.33
N ILE A 80 -3.74 13.73 -17.69
CA ILE A 80 -4.41 12.85 -16.73
C ILE A 80 -3.64 11.53 -16.65
N ASN A 81 -3.22 11.17 -15.43
CA ASN A 81 -2.53 9.92 -15.14
C ASN A 81 -3.58 8.84 -14.85
N THR A 82 -3.65 7.81 -15.71
CA THR A 82 -4.55 6.66 -15.56
C THR A 82 -3.86 5.53 -14.76
N ARG A 83 -4.65 4.67 -14.10
CA ARG A 83 -4.16 3.54 -13.30
C ARG A 83 -4.76 2.20 -13.74
N PRO A 84 -4.03 1.09 -13.61
CA PRO A 84 -4.55 -0.23 -13.93
C PRO A 84 -5.56 -0.67 -12.87
N GLY A 85 -6.78 -1.00 -13.29
CA GLY A 85 -7.78 -1.57 -12.38
C GLY A 85 -7.48 -3.04 -12.05
N LYS A 86 -7.86 -3.47 -10.84
CA LYS A 86 -7.85 -4.88 -10.45
C LYS A 86 -8.93 -5.17 -9.40
N ILE A 87 -9.73 -6.20 -9.65
CA ILE A 87 -10.61 -6.86 -8.67
C ILE A 87 -10.19 -8.31 -8.52
N ILE A 88 -10.26 -8.82 -7.29
CA ILE A 88 -10.23 -10.25 -6.98
C ILE A 88 -11.60 -10.64 -6.44
N LEU A 89 -12.30 -11.53 -7.15
CA LEU A 89 -13.55 -12.11 -6.71
C LEU A 89 -13.30 -13.52 -6.15
N PHE A 90 -13.96 -13.82 -5.04
CA PHE A 90 -13.99 -15.12 -4.37
C PHE A 90 -15.41 -15.67 -4.45
N SER A 91 -15.60 -16.95 -4.77
CA SER A 91 -16.96 -17.53 -4.95
C SER A 91 -17.74 -17.71 -3.65
N GLU A 92 -17.06 -17.57 -2.51
CA GLU A 92 -17.56 -17.78 -1.15
C GLU A 92 -17.16 -16.60 -0.24
N ALA A 93 -17.85 -16.47 0.89
CA ALA A 93 -17.47 -15.56 1.97
C ALA A 93 -16.15 -15.97 2.64
N GLY A 94 -15.56 -15.08 3.42
CA GLY A 94 -14.25 -15.27 4.06
C GLY A 94 -13.07 -15.28 3.10
N PHE A 95 -13.21 -14.69 1.90
CA PHE A 95 -12.21 -14.69 0.82
C PHE A 95 -11.79 -16.12 0.41
N ALA A 96 -12.79 -17.02 0.33
CA ALA A 96 -12.60 -18.46 0.10
C ALA A 96 -13.17 -18.94 -1.25
N GLY A 97 -13.02 -20.24 -1.53
CA GLY A 97 -13.50 -20.85 -2.76
C GLY A 97 -12.68 -20.49 -4.00
N GLN A 98 -13.34 -20.36 -5.15
CA GLN A 98 -12.67 -20.05 -6.42
C GLN A 98 -12.30 -18.56 -6.50
N LYS A 99 -10.99 -18.28 -6.51
CA LYS A 99 -10.42 -16.97 -6.81
C LYS A 99 -10.46 -16.66 -8.32
N ARG A 100 -10.88 -15.45 -8.69
CA ARG A 100 -10.82 -14.90 -10.08
C ARG A 100 -10.27 -13.49 -10.05
N GLU A 101 -9.27 -13.19 -10.89
CA GLU A 101 -8.71 -11.84 -11.03
C GLU A 101 -9.27 -11.16 -12.29
N ILE A 102 -9.67 -9.89 -12.16
CA ILE A 102 -10.37 -9.10 -13.18
C ILE A 102 -9.62 -7.77 -13.34
N TRP A 103 -9.08 -7.50 -14.53
CA TRP A 103 -8.21 -6.35 -14.81
C TRP A 103 -8.90 -5.22 -15.63
N GLY A 104 -10.02 -5.55 -16.26
CA GLY A 104 -10.84 -4.63 -17.05
C GLY A 104 -12.28 -5.12 -17.15
N ASP A 105 -13.05 -4.51 -18.05
CA ASP A 105 -14.49 -4.77 -18.20
C ASP A 105 -14.81 -6.23 -18.55
N VAL A 106 -15.80 -6.79 -17.86
CA VAL A 106 -16.34 -8.13 -18.11
C VAL A 106 -17.77 -7.98 -18.64
N PRO A 107 -18.01 -8.11 -19.96
CA PRO A 107 -19.32 -7.87 -20.56
C PRO A 107 -20.34 -8.97 -20.28
N ASP A 108 -19.93 -10.17 -19.85
CA ASP A 108 -20.83 -11.22 -19.38
C ASP A 108 -20.14 -12.07 -18.29
N ALA A 109 -20.73 -12.08 -17.09
CA ALA A 109 -20.30 -12.86 -15.94
C ALA A 109 -21.33 -13.94 -15.53
N THR A 110 -22.40 -14.15 -16.32
CA THR A 110 -23.54 -14.99 -15.91
C THR A 110 -23.26 -16.48 -15.85
N SER A 111 -22.12 -16.92 -16.40
CA SER A 111 -21.62 -18.29 -16.33
C SER A 111 -20.84 -18.60 -15.05
N TRP A 112 -20.66 -17.64 -14.15
CA TRP A 112 -19.86 -17.82 -12.93
C TRP A 112 -20.70 -18.49 -11.84
N GLU A 113 -20.15 -19.55 -11.26
CA GLU A 113 -20.75 -20.26 -10.14
C GLU A 113 -20.38 -19.54 -8.84
N LEU A 114 -21.39 -19.03 -8.14
CA LEU A 114 -21.25 -18.21 -6.94
C LEU A 114 -22.17 -18.76 -5.85
N SER A 115 -21.70 -18.74 -4.61
CA SER A 115 -22.54 -19.04 -3.45
C SER A 115 -23.48 -17.87 -3.12
N HIS A 116 -24.25 -17.95 -2.02
CA HIS A 116 -25.21 -16.90 -1.65
C HIS A 116 -24.55 -15.58 -1.23
N THR A 117 -23.34 -15.67 -0.66
CA THR A 117 -22.53 -14.58 -0.12
C THR A 117 -21.13 -14.72 -0.68
N ILE A 118 -20.60 -13.66 -1.31
CA ILE A 118 -19.27 -13.67 -1.94
C ILE A 118 -18.39 -12.59 -1.31
N SER A 119 -17.09 -12.83 -1.21
CA SER A 119 -16.12 -11.78 -0.92
C SER A 119 -15.55 -11.20 -2.23
N ILE A 120 -15.44 -9.88 -2.29
CA ILE A 120 -14.78 -9.15 -3.38
C ILE A 120 -13.70 -8.25 -2.75
N ARG A 121 -12.49 -8.32 -3.28
CA ARG A 121 -11.39 -7.41 -2.97
C ARG A 121 -11.16 -6.51 -4.17
N VAL A 122 -11.49 -5.23 -4.05
CA VAL A 122 -11.20 -4.22 -5.07
C VAL A 122 -9.83 -3.62 -4.74
N ILE A 123 -8.83 -3.99 -5.54
CA ILE A 123 -7.44 -3.58 -5.32
C ILE A 123 -7.22 -2.17 -5.88
N ARG A 124 -7.73 -1.92 -7.10
CA ARG A 124 -7.59 -0.66 -7.84
C ARG A 124 -8.81 -0.40 -8.73
N GLY A 125 -9.26 0.85 -8.79
CA GLY A 125 -10.37 1.31 -9.62
C GLY A 125 -11.70 1.43 -8.87
N GLY A 126 -12.58 2.32 -9.35
CA GLY A 126 -13.98 2.36 -8.94
C GLY A 126 -14.85 1.61 -9.94
N TRP A 127 -15.56 0.58 -9.50
CA TRP A 127 -16.24 -0.38 -10.38
C TRP A 127 -17.75 -0.40 -10.16
N VAL A 128 -18.47 -0.84 -11.19
CA VAL A 128 -19.91 -1.11 -11.14
C VAL A 128 -20.16 -2.57 -11.54
N MET A 129 -20.79 -3.30 -10.62
CA MET A 129 -21.36 -4.62 -10.85
C MET A 129 -22.82 -4.49 -11.30
N TYR A 130 -23.19 -5.17 -12.37
CA TYR A 130 -24.52 -5.11 -12.97
C TYR A 130 -25.29 -6.41 -12.82
N GLU A 131 -26.61 -6.32 -12.70
CA GLU A 131 -27.52 -7.46 -12.68
C GLU A 131 -27.55 -8.25 -13.99
N LYS A 132 -27.46 -7.58 -15.15
CA LYS A 132 -27.57 -8.20 -16.48
C LYS A 132 -26.27 -8.03 -17.29
N PRO A 133 -26.01 -8.92 -18.28
CA PRO A 133 -24.91 -8.75 -19.21
C PRO A 133 -24.90 -7.40 -19.92
N ARG A 134 -23.73 -7.06 -20.46
CA ARG A 134 -23.46 -5.86 -21.27
C ARG A 134 -23.75 -4.55 -20.53
N PHE A 135 -23.53 -4.51 -19.22
CA PHE A 135 -23.68 -3.32 -18.36
C PHE A 135 -25.14 -2.81 -18.26
N HIS A 136 -26.09 -3.74 -18.14
CA HIS A 136 -27.53 -3.44 -18.06
C HIS A 136 -28.16 -3.88 -16.73
N GLY A 137 -29.31 -3.29 -16.41
CA GLY A 137 -30.09 -3.64 -15.21
C GLY A 137 -29.65 -2.86 -13.98
N ARG A 138 -29.91 -3.41 -12.79
CA ARG A 138 -29.51 -2.78 -11.52
C ARG A 138 -27.99 -2.73 -11.36
N LYS A 139 -27.52 -1.72 -10.65
CA LYS A 139 -26.11 -1.41 -10.40
C LYS A 139 -25.78 -1.61 -8.92
N CYS A 140 -24.57 -2.05 -8.63
CA CYS A 140 -23.97 -2.09 -7.31
C CYS A 140 -22.54 -1.54 -7.46
N VAL A 141 -22.17 -0.55 -6.64
CA VAL A 141 -20.86 0.09 -6.71
C VAL A 141 -19.88 -0.62 -5.80
N LEU A 142 -18.66 -0.81 -6.31
CA LEU A 142 -17.54 -1.43 -5.61
C LEU A 142 -16.40 -0.40 -5.63
N ALA A 143 -16.17 0.24 -4.48
CA ALA A 143 -15.00 1.09 -4.24
C ALA A 143 -13.80 0.22 -3.82
N GLU A 144 -12.60 0.80 -3.83
CA GLU A 144 -11.38 0.12 -3.37
C GLU A 144 -11.51 -0.35 -1.90
N GLY A 145 -11.02 -1.55 -1.61
CA GLY A 145 -11.17 -2.22 -0.32
C GLY A 145 -11.82 -3.61 -0.41
N ASP A 146 -12.07 -4.18 0.77
CA ASP A 146 -12.62 -5.51 0.97
C ASP A 146 -14.10 -5.46 1.31
N VAL A 147 -14.94 -6.24 0.61
CA VAL A 147 -16.39 -6.26 0.81
C VAL A 147 -16.97 -7.66 0.70
N GLU A 148 -17.83 -8.02 1.65
CA GLU A 148 -18.70 -9.20 1.55
C GLU A 148 -20.09 -8.78 1.11
N ILE A 149 -20.64 -9.48 0.12
CA ILE A 149 -21.90 -9.14 -0.52
C ILE A 149 -22.79 -10.38 -0.56
N ASP A 150 -23.96 -10.28 0.05
CA ASP A 150 -25.11 -11.14 -0.27
C ASP A 150 -25.74 -10.67 -1.58
N ASN A 151 -26.35 -11.57 -2.36
CA ASN A 151 -27.05 -11.27 -3.62
C ASN A 151 -27.88 -9.96 -3.56
N PRO A 152 -27.36 -8.82 -4.09
CA PRO A 152 -27.95 -7.50 -3.85
C PRO A 152 -29.25 -7.31 -4.65
N TRP A 153 -29.56 -8.26 -5.51
CA TRP A 153 -30.75 -8.26 -6.36
C TRP A 153 -31.98 -8.88 -5.66
N ALA A 154 -31.79 -9.57 -4.54
CA ALA A 154 -32.79 -10.45 -3.91
C ALA A 154 -34.03 -9.71 -3.38
N ALA A 155 -33.89 -8.51 -2.84
CA ALA A 155 -34.97 -7.74 -2.20
C ALA A 155 -36.13 -7.35 -3.13
N TYR A 156 -35.96 -7.49 -4.45
CA TYR A 156 -36.94 -7.09 -5.48
C TYR A 156 -37.49 -8.28 -6.28
N GLY A 157 -37.36 -9.51 -5.77
CA GLY A 157 -38.04 -10.68 -6.32
C GLY A 157 -39.56 -10.59 -6.15
N GLN A 158 -40.33 -11.17 -7.08
CA GLN A 158 -41.78 -11.30 -6.93
C GLN A 158 -42.14 -12.00 -5.62
N SER A 159 -43.12 -11.47 -4.90
CA SER A 159 -43.59 -12.02 -3.63
C SER A 159 -44.14 -13.44 -3.81
N GLY A 160 -43.52 -14.43 -3.13
CA GLY A 160 -44.07 -15.79 -3.07
C GLY A 160 -43.06 -16.95 -3.07
N GLN A 161 -41.75 -16.72 -3.21
CA GLN A 161 -40.73 -17.79 -3.08
C GLN A 161 -39.79 -17.53 -1.89
N PRO A 162 -39.34 -18.60 -1.19
CA PRO A 162 -38.42 -18.46 -0.07
C PRO A 162 -37.06 -17.90 -0.52
N ALA A 163 -36.55 -16.92 0.23
CA ALA A 163 -35.42 -16.06 -0.15
C ALA A 163 -34.06 -16.79 -0.34
N GLY A 164 -33.95 -18.06 0.05
CA GLY A 164 -32.69 -18.83 0.03
C GLY A 164 -32.45 -19.74 -1.18
N SER A 165 -33.12 -19.55 -2.33
CA SER A 165 -33.00 -20.49 -3.47
C SER A 165 -32.59 -19.88 -4.82
N ARG A 166 -32.45 -18.55 -4.92
CA ARG A 166 -31.92 -17.93 -6.15
C ARG A 166 -30.39 -17.87 -6.08
N PRO A 167 -29.66 -18.47 -7.04
CA PRO A 167 -28.21 -18.34 -7.08
C PRO A 167 -27.83 -16.87 -7.25
N PHE A 168 -26.76 -16.44 -6.58
CA PHE A 168 -26.16 -15.15 -6.88
C PHE A 168 -25.68 -15.19 -8.33
N ARG A 169 -26.22 -14.30 -9.16
CA ARG A 169 -25.74 -14.10 -10.53
C ARG A 169 -25.29 -12.68 -10.72
N ILE A 170 -24.15 -12.54 -11.36
CA ILE A 170 -23.60 -11.27 -11.79
C ILE A 170 -23.74 -11.21 -13.30
N GLY A 171 -24.26 -10.10 -13.79
CA GLY A 171 -24.46 -9.87 -15.21
C GLY A 171 -23.18 -9.46 -15.90
N SER A 172 -22.51 -8.42 -15.39
CA SER A 172 -21.27 -7.87 -15.94
C SER A 172 -20.56 -6.97 -14.90
N PHE A 173 -19.28 -6.68 -15.13
CA PHE A 173 -18.48 -5.73 -14.36
C PHE A 173 -17.91 -4.65 -15.28
N LYS A 174 -17.98 -3.39 -14.87
CA LYS A 174 -17.39 -2.26 -15.60
C LYS A 174 -16.49 -1.44 -14.68
N ARG A 175 -15.30 -1.07 -15.13
CA ARG A 175 -14.43 -0.10 -14.48
C ARG A 175 -14.85 1.30 -14.91
N VAL A 176 -15.27 2.13 -13.97
CA VAL A 176 -15.79 3.49 -14.27
C VAL A 176 -14.81 4.57 -13.81
N VAL A 177 -14.19 4.40 -12.64
CA VAL A 177 -13.14 5.29 -12.15
C VAL A 177 -11.78 4.63 -12.36
N GLN A 178 -10.91 5.31 -13.10
CA GLN A 178 -9.61 4.80 -13.58
C GLN A 178 -8.52 5.87 -13.70
N ASP A 179 -8.84 7.10 -13.32
CA ASP A 179 -7.91 8.22 -13.19
C ASP A 179 -8.32 9.11 -12.00
N TYR A 180 -7.42 10.01 -11.58
CA TYR A 180 -7.66 10.96 -10.49
C TYR A 180 -8.36 12.26 -10.94
N ARG A 181 -8.97 12.26 -12.14
CA ARG A 181 -9.67 13.43 -12.66
C ARG A 181 -10.73 13.89 -11.67
N THR A 182 -10.74 15.18 -11.37
CA THR A 182 -11.75 15.78 -10.48
C THR A 182 -13.15 15.36 -10.95
N PRO A 183 -13.95 14.69 -10.09
CA PRO A 183 -15.30 14.30 -10.45
C PRO A 183 -16.14 15.57 -10.60
N GLU A 184 -17.07 15.62 -11.53
CA GLU A 184 -17.96 16.77 -11.73
C GLU A 184 -19.37 16.30 -12.10
N ILE A 185 -20.34 16.78 -11.34
CA ILE A 185 -21.78 16.61 -11.60
C ILE A 185 -22.46 17.98 -11.68
N SER A 186 -23.34 18.12 -12.67
CA SER A 186 -24.22 19.28 -12.85
C SER A 186 -25.68 18.87 -12.64
N LEU A 187 -26.37 19.58 -11.75
CA LEU A 187 -27.78 19.40 -11.43
C LEU A 187 -28.59 20.56 -12.01
N PHE A 188 -29.72 20.26 -12.63
CA PHE A 188 -30.52 21.23 -13.38
C PHE A 188 -31.97 21.30 -12.88
N ALA A 189 -32.49 22.53 -12.80
CA ALA A 189 -33.84 22.80 -12.32
C ALA A 189 -34.96 22.38 -13.29
N ALA A 190 -34.67 22.24 -14.59
CA ALA A 190 -35.60 21.72 -15.59
C ALA A 190 -35.07 20.43 -16.25
N GLU A 191 -35.90 19.78 -17.07
CA GLU A 191 -35.51 18.61 -17.85
C GLU A 191 -34.49 18.96 -18.95
N ASN A 192 -33.88 17.94 -19.56
CA ASN A 192 -32.98 18.04 -20.72
C ASN A 192 -31.71 18.91 -20.54
N GLY A 193 -31.33 19.25 -19.31
CA GLY A 193 -30.19 20.13 -19.00
C GLY A 193 -30.52 21.62 -19.01
N ASP A 194 -31.81 21.99 -18.94
CA ASP A 194 -32.25 23.38 -18.97
C ASP A 194 -32.41 24.02 -17.57
N GLY A 195 -32.46 25.35 -17.55
CA GLY A 195 -32.74 26.14 -16.35
C GLY A 195 -31.51 26.44 -15.48
N ALA A 196 -31.73 26.67 -14.19
CA ALA A 196 -30.66 26.96 -13.25
C ALA A 196 -29.77 25.71 -13.04
N ARG A 197 -28.46 25.89 -13.15
CA ARG A 197 -27.44 24.83 -13.00
C ARG A 197 -26.65 25.00 -11.71
N LEU A 198 -26.59 23.95 -10.90
CA LEU A 198 -25.66 23.82 -9.78
C LEU A 198 -24.58 22.80 -10.14
N ARG A 199 -23.32 23.05 -9.75
CA ARG A 199 -22.17 22.20 -10.04
C ARG A 199 -21.55 21.75 -8.73
N PHE A 200 -21.22 20.46 -8.63
CA PHE A 200 -20.51 19.87 -7.51
C PHE A 200 -19.28 19.11 -8.03
N THR A 201 -18.18 19.20 -7.29
CA THR A 201 -16.91 18.51 -7.57
C THR A 201 -16.40 17.67 -6.40
N ASP A 202 -17.18 17.62 -5.32
CA ASP A 202 -16.88 16.84 -4.12
C ASP A 202 -18.18 16.33 -3.47
N SER A 203 -18.03 15.57 -2.40
CA SER A 203 -19.11 15.10 -1.54
C SER A 203 -19.89 16.27 -0.93
N ALA A 204 -21.20 16.09 -0.76
CA ALA A 204 -22.02 16.95 0.07
C ALA A 204 -22.85 16.07 1.02
N GLU A 205 -22.54 16.13 2.32
CA GLU A 205 -23.23 15.35 3.35
C GLU A 205 -24.65 15.84 3.61
N ASP A 206 -24.89 17.15 3.48
CA ASP A 206 -26.22 17.74 3.53
C ASP A 206 -26.32 18.90 2.55
N THR A 207 -27.11 18.73 1.49
CA THR A 207 -27.36 19.77 0.46
C THR A 207 -28.50 20.71 0.84
N ARG A 208 -29.19 20.47 1.97
CA ARG A 208 -30.42 21.19 2.34
C ARG A 208 -30.10 22.61 2.81
N THR A 209 -30.68 23.61 2.15
CA THR A 209 -30.59 25.01 2.60
C THR A 209 -31.86 25.38 3.37
N GLN A 210 -31.72 25.86 4.62
CA GLN A 210 -32.85 26.16 5.52
C GLN A 210 -33.83 24.98 5.72
N GLY A 211 -33.32 23.74 5.60
CA GLY A 211 -34.12 22.51 5.71
C GLY A 211 -34.84 22.06 4.43
N GLN A 212 -34.77 22.85 3.34
CA GLN A 212 -35.33 22.47 2.05
C GLN A 212 -34.30 21.71 1.20
N ALA A 213 -34.68 20.56 0.68
CA ALA A 213 -33.85 19.73 -0.20
C ALA A 213 -33.61 20.38 -1.57
N LEU A 214 -32.41 20.14 -2.10
CA LEU A 214 -32.06 20.49 -3.46
C LEU A 214 -32.87 19.60 -4.41
N SER A 215 -33.48 20.19 -5.44
CA SER A 215 -34.34 19.47 -6.39
C SER A 215 -33.70 19.48 -7.78
N ALA A 216 -33.50 18.31 -8.38
CA ALA A 216 -32.99 18.17 -9.75
C ALA A 216 -34.01 17.49 -10.66
N ALA A 217 -34.38 18.17 -11.76
CA ALA A 217 -35.23 17.58 -12.80
C ALA A 217 -34.39 16.80 -13.82
N SER A 218 -33.17 17.27 -14.13
CA SER A 218 -32.18 16.56 -14.93
C SER A 218 -30.76 16.70 -14.38
N ILE A 219 -29.89 15.79 -14.79
CA ILE A 219 -28.50 15.67 -14.30
C ILE A 219 -27.57 15.44 -15.49
N ILE A 220 -26.37 16.04 -15.44
CA ILE A 220 -25.25 15.66 -16.31
C ILE A 220 -24.06 15.32 -15.42
N VAL A 221 -23.58 14.09 -15.49
CA VAL A 221 -22.30 13.68 -14.90
C VAL A 221 -21.23 13.86 -15.97
N HIS A 222 -20.30 14.79 -15.73
CA HIS A 222 -19.19 15.08 -16.65
C HIS A 222 -17.99 14.16 -16.39
N SER A 223 -17.73 13.82 -15.13
CA SER A 223 -16.62 12.95 -14.71
C SER A 223 -16.89 12.27 -13.37
N GLY A 224 -16.25 11.13 -13.16
CA GLY A 224 -16.38 10.30 -11.95
C GLY A 224 -17.64 9.42 -11.94
N LEU A 225 -17.77 8.62 -10.87
CA LEU A 225 -18.94 7.80 -10.57
C LEU A 225 -19.61 8.38 -9.33
N TRP A 226 -20.86 8.83 -9.44
CA TRP A 226 -21.56 9.54 -8.38
C TRP A 226 -22.63 8.69 -7.72
N LEU A 227 -22.64 8.68 -6.39
CA LEU A 227 -23.72 8.19 -5.55
C LEU A 227 -24.57 9.38 -5.13
N VAL A 228 -25.86 9.37 -5.48
CA VAL A 228 -26.81 10.45 -5.15
C VAL A 228 -27.91 9.88 -4.25
N TYR A 229 -28.22 10.58 -3.16
CA TYR A 229 -29.04 10.09 -2.05
C TYR A 229 -30.25 10.99 -1.83
N SER A 230 -31.42 10.39 -1.56
CA SER A 230 -32.64 11.15 -1.23
C SER A 230 -32.66 11.64 0.21
N LYS A 231 -31.78 11.12 1.07
CA LYS A 231 -31.56 11.56 2.46
C LYS A 231 -30.20 12.24 2.66
N PRO A 232 -30.06 13.06 3.73
CA PRO A 232 -28.75 13.58 4.16
C PRO A 232 -27.90 12.45 4.75
N PHE A 233 -26.60 12.71 4.92
CA PHE A 233 -25.61 11.82 5.54
C PHE A 233 -25.56 10.41 4.93
N PHE A 234 -25.87 10.29 3.64
CA PHE A 234 -25.79 9.03 2.87
C PHE A 234 -26.71 7.89 3.40
N ASP A 235 -27.83 8.23 4.07
CA ASP A 235 -28.70 7.31 4.83
C ASP A 235 -29.75 6.52 3.98
N ASP A 236 -29.52 6.31 2.69
CA ASP A 236 -30.39 5.48 1.83
C ASP A 236 -29.61 4.67 0.77
N ASP A 237 -30.32 3.93 -0.08
CA ASP A 237 -29.69 3.23 -1.20
C ASP A 237 -29.51 4.23 -2.37
N PRO A 238 -28.28 4.47 -2.85
CA PRO A 238 -28.00 5.57 -3.77
C PRO A 238 -28.45 5.30 -5.21
N TYR A 239 -28.79 6.38 -5.90
CA TYR A 239 -28.81 6.42 -7.36
C TYR A 239 -27.36 6.44 -7.89
N VAL A 240 -27.00 5.42 -8.67
CA VAL A 240 -25.64 5.19 -9.18
C VAL A 240 -25.48 5.78 -10.58
N LEU A 241 -24.85 6.96 -10.65
CA LEU A 241 -24.73 7.78 -11.86
C LEU A 241 -23.31 7.72 -12.43
N GLU A 242 -23.18 7.10 -13.60
CA GLU A 242 -21.97 7.11 -14.42
C GLU A 242 -21.92 8.38 -15.29
N PRO A 243 -20.75 8.71 -15.89
CA PRO A 243 -20.63 9.80 -16.86
C PRO A 243 -21.67 9.70 -17.98
N GLY A 244 -22.42 10.77 -18.20
CA GLY A 244 -23.56 10.80 -19.11
C GLY A 244 -24.63 11.84 -18.74
N GLY A 245 -25.57 12.02 -19.66
CA GLY A 245 -26.73 12.90 -19.48
C GLY A 245 -27.99 12.12 -19.09
N TYR A 246 -28.69 12.60 -18.06
CA TYR A 246 -29.91 12.03 -17.51
C TYR A 246 -31.03 13.08 -17.63
N PRO A 247 -31.77 13.11 -18.76
CA PRO A 247 -32.65 14.23 -19.13
C PRO A 247 -33.90 14.40 -18.26
N ASN A 248 -34.28 13.40 -17.46
CA ASN A 248 -35.45 13.44 -16.58
C ASN A 248 -35.31 12.40 -15.45
N LEU A 249 -36.17 12.46 -14.44
CA LEU A 249 -36.19 11.55 -13.28
C LEU A 249 -36.15 10.06 -13.65
N LYS A 250 -36.90 9.66 -14.68
CA LYS A 250 -36.93 8.27 -15.15
C LYS A 250 -35.57 7.81 -15.69
N ALA A 251 -34.79 8.70 -16.30
CA ALA A 251 -33.48 8.37 -16.86
C ALA A 251 -32.43 8.02 -15.78
N TRP A 252 -32.45 8.69 -14.62
CA TRP A 252 -31.57 8.37 -13.48
C TRP A 252 -32.21 7.46 -12.42
N GLY A 253 -33.42 6.96 -12.68
CA GLY A 253 -34.12 5.97 -11.84
C GLY A 253 -34.80 6.54 -10.59
N ALA A 254 -34.84 7.87 -10.44
CA ALA A 254 -35.43 8.54 -9.29
C ALA A 254 -36.95 8.58 -9.34
N LYS A 255 -37.58 8.42 -8.16
CA LYS A 255 -39.04 8.61 -7.98
C LYS A 255 -39.41 10.01 -7.53
N ASP A 256 -38.45 10.72 -6.96
CA ASP A 256 -38.58 12.04 -6.36
C ASP A 256 -37.32 12.86 -6.73
N PRO A 257 -37.45 14.16 -7.04
CA PRO A 257 -36.31 14.98 -7.48
C PRO A 257 -35.40 15.45 -6.33
N SER A 258 -35.73 15.16 -5.06
CA SER A 258 -34.89 15.58 -3.94
C SER A 258 -33.56 14.84 -3.91
N ILE A 259 -32.51 15.64 -3.73
CA ILE A 259 -31.14 15.22 -3.49
C ILE A 259 -30.74 15.88 -2.19
N CYS A 260 -30.52 15.07 -1.16
CA CYS A 260 -30.16 15.54 0.18
C CYS A 260 -28.69 15.26 0.55
N SER A 261 -28.04 14.29 -0.11
CA SER A 261 -26.58 14.12 -0.07
C SER A 261 -26.05 13.49 -1.36
N MET A 262 -24.74 13.63 -1.60
CA MET A 262 -24.06 13.02 -2.75
C MET A 262 -22.58 12.74 -2.46
N HIS A 263 -22.03 11.70 -3.07
CA HIS A 263 -20.64 11.29 -2.87
C HIS A 263 -20.03 10.74 -4.18
N PRO A 264 -18.92 11.31 -4.70
CA PRO A 264 -18.20 10.74 -5.82
C PRO A 264 -17.22 9.64 -5.36
N ILE A 265 -17.18 8.53 -6.08
CA ILE A 265 -16.17 7.48 -5.91
C ILE A 265 -14.81 8.01 -6.39
N ARG A 266 -13.79 7.86 -5.55
CA ARG A 266 -12.40 8.23 -5.83
C ARG A 266 -11.50 6.99 -5.84
N LEU A 267 -10.35 7.09 -6.50
CA LEU A 267 -9.24 6.16 -6.33
C LEU A 267 -8.50 6.48 -5.02
N GLY A 268 -8.00 5.45 -4.34
CA GLY A 268 -7.00 5.57 -3.28
C GLY A 268 -5.59 5.76 -3.86
N CYS A 269 -4.58 5.62 -3.01
CA CYS A 269 -3.17 5.76 -3.40
C CYS A 269 -2.71 4.68 -4.40
N PRO A 270 -1.56 4.86 -5.09
CA PRO A 270 -0.82 3.78 -5.72
C PRO A 270 -0.56 2.63 -4.74
N VAL A 271 -0.73 1.38 -5.19
CA VAL A 271 -0.50 0.20 -4.34
C VAL A 271 0.34 -0.87 -5.05
N VAL A 272 1.39 -1.33 -4.35
CA VAL A 272 2.23 -2.46 -4.78
C VAL A 272 1.77 -3.75 -4.08
N GLU A 273 1.50 -4.79 -4.86
CA GLU A 273 1.01 -6.06 -4.33
C GLU A 273 2.13 -7.01 -3.92
N ARG A 274 3.20 -7.07 -4.72
CA ARG A 274 4.31 -8.02 -4.56
C ARG A 274 5.66 -7.33 -4.77
N PRO A 275 6.06 -6.37 -3.89
CA PRO A 275 7.31 -5.63 -4.06
C PRO A 275 8.55 -6.54 -4.13
N GLY A 276 8.50 -7.70 -3.46
CA GLY A 276 9.56 -8.70 -3.54
C GLY A 276 9.67 -9.42 -4.89
N GLU A 277 8.59 -9.59 -5.67
CA GLU A 277 8.53 -10.39 -6.91
C GLU A 277 8.50 -9.53 -8.18
N PRO A 278 9.61 -8.84 -8.55
CA PRO A 278 9.65 -7.98 -9.71
C PRO A 278 9.57 -8.80 -11.00
N GLU A 279 8.49 -8.62 -11.76
CA GLU A 279 8.34 -9.19 -13.08
C GLU A 279 7.42 -8.31 -13.95
N VAL A 280 7.92 -7.94 -15.14
CA VAL A 280 7.19 -7.20 -16.17
C VAL A 280 7.34 -7.93 -17.49
N LEU A 281 6.22 -8.16 -18.18
CA LEU A 281 6.21 -8.68 -19.54
C LEU A 281 5.96 -7.53 -20.51
N ILE A 282 6.99 -7.12 -21.24
CA ILE A 282 6.87 -6.09 -22.30
C ILE A 282 6.53 -6.74 -23.64
N TYR A 283 5.84 -6.00 -24.50
CA TYR A 283 5.44 -6.42 -25.84
C TYR A 283 5.82 -5.38 -26.89
N GLU A 284 6.19 -5.86 -28.08
CA GLU A 284 6.59 -5.04 -29.24
C GLU A 284 5.44 -4.17 -29.80
N ALA A 285 4.19 -4.62 -29.69
CA ALA A 285 3.02 -3.89 -30.19
C ALA A 285 1.93 -3.69 -29.12
N ALA A 286 1.00 -2.78 -29.38
CA ALA A 286 -0.15 -2.53 -28.53
C ALA A 286 -1.09 -3.76 -28.43
N GLY A 287 -1.85 -3.86 -27.35
CA GLY A 287 -2.80 -4.96 -27.13
C GLY A 287 -2.15 -6.33 -26.90
N PHE A 288 -0.95 -6.35 -26.32
CA PHE A 288 -0.19 -7.56 -25.96
C PHE A 288 0.18 -8.43 -27.18
N GLN A 289 0.61 -7.78 -28.27
CA GLN A 289 0.94 -8.42 -29.54
C GLN A 289 2.43 -8.29 -29.91
N GLY A 290 2.89 -9.14 -30.83
CA GLY A 290 4.28 -9.15 -31.31
C GLY A 290 5.22 -9.98 -30.43
N ARG A 291 6.53 -9.70 -30.49
CA ARG A 291 7.52 -10.32 -29.59
C ARG A 291 7.29 -9.84 -28.16
N SER A 292 7.51 -10.72 -27.19
CA SER A 292 7.38 -10.41 -25.75
C SER A 292 8.64 -10.78 -24.97
N PHE A 293 8.98 -9.99 -23.95
CA PHE A 293 10.20 -10.16 -23.15
C PHE A 293 9.88 -10.03 -21.66
N THR A 294 10.28 -11.03 -20.87
CA THR A 294 10.16 -11.00 -19.40
C THR A 294 11.35 -10.25 -18.81
N ILE A 295 11.06 -9.19 -18.05
CA ILE A 295 12.02 -8.31 -17.40
C ILE A 295 11.81 -8.42 -15.89
N SER A 296 12.85 -8.80 -15.15
CA SER A 296 12.81 -8.92 -13.68
C SER A 296 13.83 -8.04 -12.97
N ARG A 297 14.56 -7.19 -13.71
CA ARG A 297 15.59 -6.26 -13.21
C ARG A 297 15.52 -4.93 -13.98
N ASP A 298 16.31 -3.95 -13.57
CA ASP A 298 16.42 -2.68 -14.29
C ASP A 298 16.88 -2.88 -15.74
N LEU A 299 16.28 -2.09 -16.64
CA LEU A 299 16.55 -2.06 -18.06
C LEU A 299 17.01 -0.66 -18.43
N TYR A 300 18.33 -0.47 -18.53
CA TYR A 300 18.94 0.84 -18.80
C TYR A 300 18.70 1.33 -20.24
N ASP A 301 18.61 0.42 -21.21
CA ASP A 301 18.29 0.71 -22.62
C ASP A 301 17.53 -0.47 -23.23
N LEU A 302 16.30 -0.21 -23.68
CA LEU A 302 15.43 -1.18 -24.37
C LEU A 302 16.12 -1.87 -25.57
N LYS A 303 17.00 -1.16 -26.27
CA LYS A 303 17.71 -1.69 -27.46
C LYS A 303 18.62 -2.86 -27.13
N SER A 304 19.07 -2.97 -25.87
CA SER A 304 19.93 -4.06 -25.40
C SER A 304 19.24 -5.43 -25.33
N LEU A 305 17.90 -5.50 -25.42
CA LEU A 305 17.15 -6.74 -25.21
C LEU A 305 17.18 -7.74 -26.38
N SER A 306 17.32 -7.27 -27.62
CA SER A 306 17.15 -8.16 -28.78
C SER A 306 17.76 -7.59 -30.05
N GLU A 307 18.17 -8.48 -30.96
CA GLU A 307 18.46 -8.14 -32.35
C GLU A 307 17.39 -8.73 -33.28
N PRO A 308 16.70 -7.94 -34.13
CA PRO A 308 16.80 -6.48 -34.25
C PRO A 308 16.18 -5.77 -33.02
N ALA A 309 16.80 -4.65 -32.64
CA ALA A 309 16.39 -3.82 -31.52
C ALA A 309 14.93 -3.36 -31.59
N LEU A 310 14.26 -3.38 -30.44
CA LEU A 310 12.93 -2.80 -30.27
C LEU A 310 13.02 -1.27 -30.36
N ALA A 311 12.13 -0.67 -31.15
CA ALA A 311 12.08 0.78 -31.31
C ALA A 311 11.49 1.50 -30.07
N THR A 312 10.51 0.87 -29.41
CA THR A 312 9.90 1.27 -28.13
C THR A 312 9.03 0.10 -27.61
N VAL A 313 8.47 0.20 -26.41
CA VAL A 313 7.46 -0.72 -25.87
C VAL A 313 6.07 -0.38 -26.41
N GLY A 314 5.38 -1.36 -27.01
CA GLY A 314 4.03 -1.18 -27.56
C GLY A 314 2.91 -1.39 -26.52
N SER A 315 3.09 -2.37 -25.62
CA SER A 315 2.24 -2.61 -24.45
C SER A 315 3.01 -3.39 -23.38
N LEU A 316 2.53 -3.40 -22.14
CA LEU A 316 3.20 -4.13 -21.04
C LEU A 316 2.22 -4.64 -19.99
N HIS A 317 2.64 -5.71 -19.29
CA HIS A 317 1.92 -6.28 -18.16
C HIS A 317 2.90 -6.37 -16.98
N VAL A 318 2.69 -5.54 -15.96
CA VAL A 318 3.42 -5.64 -14.70
C VAL A 318 2.77 -6.77 -13.88
N LEU A 319 3.50 -7.86 -13.69
CA LEU A 319 3.02 -9.02 -12.93
C LEU A 319 3.31 -8.85 -11.44
N GLY A 320 4.43 -8.23 -11.09
CA GLY A 320 4.83 -7.96 -9.70
C GLY A 320 5.91 -6.89 -9.59
N GLY A 321 5.97 -6.28 -8.41
CA GLY A 321 6.84 -5.15 -8.12
C GLY A 321 6.24 -3.83 -8.61
N CYS A 322 6.82 -2.71 -8.14
CA CYS A 322 6.46 -1.37 -8.60
C CYS A 322 7.62 -0.79 -9.39
N TRP A 323 7.33 -0.23 -10.56
CA TRP A 323 8.34 0.14 -11.56
C TRP A 323 8.19 1.59 -11.99
N VAL A 324 9.29 2.17 -12.46
CA VAL A 324 9.32 3.48 -13.11
C VAL A 324 9.71 3.28 -14.56
N GLY A 325 8.80 3.60 -15.47
CA GLY A 325 9.07 3.73 -16.89
C GLY A 325 9.65 5.11 -17.21
N TYR A 326 10.61 5.18 -18.12
CA TYR A 326 11.22 6.44 -18.56
C TYR A 326 11.16 6.59 -20.07
N GLU A 327 10.89 7.82 -20.51
CA GLU A 327 10.82 8.15 -21.94
C GLU A 327 12.13 7.86 -22.69
N LYS A 328 13.29 8.04 -22.06
CA LYS A 328 14.63 7.93 -22.68
C LYS A 328 15.47 6.85 -22.00
N GLU A 329 16.55 6.46 -22.64
CA GLU A 329 17.55 5.56 -22.07
C GLU A 329 18.19 6.15 -20.81
N GLY A 330 18.69 5.29 -19.92
CA GLY A 330 19.43 5.68 -18.73
C GLY A 330 18.62 6.40 -17.66
N PHE A 331 17.32 6.10 -17.56
CA PHE A 331 16.40 6.67 -16.57
C PHE A 331 16.31 8.21 -16.69
N ARG A 332 15.88 8.67 -17.88
CA ARG A 332 15.82 10.09 -18.27
C ARG A 332 14.53 10.43 -19.02
N GLY A 333 14.20 11.73 -19.04
CA GLY A 333 12.93 12.23 -19.59
C GLY A 333 11.77 12.00 -18.62
N HIS A 334 10.54 12.12 -19.12
CA HIS A 334 9.36 11.95 -18.29
C HIS A 334 9.30 10.57 -17.64
N GLN A 335 8.83 10.54 -16.40
CA GLN A 335 8.69 9.33 -15.58
C GLN A 335 7.23 8.86 -15.59
N TYR A 336 7.03 7.55 -15.53
CA TYR A 336 5.72 6.90 -15.55
C TYR A 336 5.68 5.85 -14.45
N LEU A 337 4.77 5.99 -13.48
CA LEU A 337 4.55 4.95 -12.48
C LEU A 337 3.87 3.72 -13.12
N LEU A 338 4.46 2.55 -12.89
CA LEU A 338 3.99 1.26 -13.41
C LEU A 338 3.73 0.30 -12.22
N GLU A 339 2.48 0.26 -11.77
CA GLU A 339 1.95 -0.66 -10.75
C GLU A 339 1.60 -2.03 -11.36
N GLU A 340 1.38 -3.07 -10.54
CA GLU A 340 0.87 -4.35 -11.06
C GLU A 340 -0.42 -4.16 -11.88
N GLY A 341 -0.40 -4.57 -13.15
CA GLY A 341 -1.41 -4.11 -14.08
C GLY A 341 -1.15 -4.41 -15.55
N GLN A 342 -2.25 -4.44 -16.31
CA GLN A 342 -2.26 -4.56 -17.76
C GLN A 342 -2.36 -3.17 -18.41
N TYR A 343 -1.39 -2.84 -19.26
CA TYR A 343 -1.32 -1.57 -19.98
C TYR A 343 -1.28 -1.83 -21.49
N GLN A 344 -2.42 -1.64 -22.15
CA GLN A 344 -2.61 -2.01 -23.57
C GLN A 344 -1.91 -1.09 -24.56
N ASP A 345 -1.62 0.16 -24.17
CA ASP A 345 -0.84 1.12 -24.96
C ASP A 345 -0.21 2.20 -24.06
N TRP A 346 0.58 3.08 -24.69
CA TRP A 346 1.28 4.18 -24.05
C TRP A 346 0.40 5.23 -23.36
N ARG A 347 -0.90 5.32 -23.69
CA ARG A 347 -1.82 6.25 -23.01
C ARG A 347 -2.19 5.72 -21.62
N GLN A 348 -2.20 4.40 -21.43
CA GLN A 348 -2.59 3.76 -20.16
C GLN A 348 -1.55 3.88 -19.05
N TRP A 349 -0.28 4.16 -19.36
CA TRP A 349 0.73 4.58 -18.37
C TRP A 349 0.95 6.09 -18.32
N GLY A 350 0.10 6.87 -18.99
CA GLY A 350 0.24 8.32 -19.09
C GLY A 350 1.53 8.73 -19.81
N GLY A 351 1.87 8.11 -20.93
CA GLY A 351 2.97 8.56 -21.79
C GLY A 351 2.75 9.98 -22.32
N TYR A 352 3.78 10.83 -22.33
CA TYR A 352 3.78 12.08 -23.11
C TYR A 352 4.05 11.82 -24.59
N SER A 353 4.75 10.72 -24.88
CA SER A 353 5.02 10.22 -26.21
C SER A 353 4.91 8.68 -26.20
N LYS A 354 5.04 8.06 -27.37
CA LYS A 354 5.11 6.59 -27.48
C LYS A 354 6.42 5.99 -26.97
N GLN A 355 7.37 6.82 -26.53
CA GLN A 355 8.69 6.37 -26.12
C GLN A 355 8.68 5.87 -24.69
N LEU A 356 9.13 4.63 -24.52
CA LEU A 356 9.41 3.99 -23.24
C LEU A 356 10.70 3.18 -23.45
N MET A 357 11.83 3.75 -23.03
CA MET A 357 13.17 3.33 -23.46
C MET A 357 14.04 2.80 -22.32
N SER A 358 13.67 3.06 -21.06
CA SER A 358 14.25 2.38 -19.91
C SER A 358 13.21 2.11 -18.81
N LEU A 359 13.44 1.07 -18.01
CA LEU A 359 12.59 0.66 -16.90
C LEU A 359 13.45 0.48 -15.64
N ARG A 360 12.99 0.98 -14.50
CA ARG A 360 13.68 0.84 -13.21
C ARG A 360 12.75 0.22 -12.17
N LEU A 361 13.25 -0.73 -11.40
CA LEU A 361 12.53 -1.31 -10.27
C LEU A 361 12.69 -0.44 -9.02
N ILE A 362 11.58 -0.10 -8.38
CA ILE A 362 11.56 0.52 -7.05
C ILE A 362 11.85 -0.56 -6.02
N ARG A 363 12.92 -0.40 -5.25
CA ARG A 363 13.42 -1.41 -4.27
C ARG A 363 13.31 -0.97 -2.81
N THR A 364 12.85 0.25 -2.57
CA THR A 364 12.74 0.85 -1.23
C THR A 364 11.64 0.17 -0.41
N ASP A 365 11.68 0.39 0.90
CA ASP A 365 10.57 0.06 1.80
C ASP A 365 9.37 0.99 1.53
N PHE A 366 8.17 0.43 1.48
CA PHE A 366 6.90 1.15 1.27
C PHE A 366 6.17 1.45 2.60
N SER A 367 6.75 1.05 3.73
CA SER A 367 6.20 1.23 5.08
C SER A 367 6.37 2.66 5.60
N ASP A 368 5.48 3.07 6.51
CA ASP A 368 5.50 4.34 7.25
C ASP A 368 5.90 5.55 6.38
N PRO A 369 5.16 5.87 5.31
CA PRO A 369 5.54 6.93 4.38
C PRO A 369 5.62 8.28 5.10
N ALA A 370 6.75 8.98 4.96
CA ALA A 370 6.91 10.34 5.49
C ALA A 370 7.79 11.18 4.55
N LEU A 371 7.28 12.36 4.18
CA LEU A 371 7.82 13.26 3.17
C LEU A 371 7.77 14.70 3.69
N VAL A 372 8.84 15.47 3.49
CA VAL A 372 8.84 16.91 3.77
C VAL A 372 9.17 17.70 2.50
N LEU A 373 8.27 18.60 2.13
CA LEU A 373 8.45 19.55 1.03
C LEU A 373 8.92 20.91 1.59
N PHE A 374 9.84 21.58 0.90
CA PHE A 374 10.38 22.88 1.30
C PHE A 374 10.28 23.92 0.17
N GLU A 375 9.76 25.10 0.49
CA GLU A 375 9.73 26.26 -0.42
C GLU A 375 11.14 26.83 -0.63
N ALA A 376 12.08 26.57 0.27
CA ALA A 376 13.49 26.95 0.16
C ALA A 376 14.34 25.87 -0.53
N MET A 377 15.45 26.30 -1.15
CA MET A 377 16.55 25.42 -1.57
C MET A 377 17.33 24.93 -0.34
N ASP A 378 18.05 23.81 -0.47
CA ASP A 378 19.04 23.31 0.52
C ASP A 378 18.58 23.25 2.01
N PHE A 379 17.26 23.15 2.25
CA PHE A 379 16.66 23.15 3.59
C PHE A 379 16.93 24.42 4.42
N GLU A 380 17.13 25.56 3.77
CA GLU A 380 17.20 26.88 4.42
C GLU A 380 15.86 27.28 5.05
N GLU A 381 15.85 28.34 5.88
CA GLU A 381 14.61 28.83 6.53
C GLU A 381 13.56 29.27 5.49
N GLY A 382 12.44 28.54 5.45
CA GLY A 382 11.31 28.78 4.54
C GLY A 382 10.07 28.00 4.97
N ALA A 383 8.97 28.13 4.22
CA ALA A 383 7.79 27.31 4.47
C ALA A 383 8.09 25.83 4.18
N SER A 384 7.54 24.94 5.00
CA SER A 384 7.61 23.50 4.80
C SER A 384 6.29 22.83 5.14
N VAL A 385 6.05 21.65 4.56
CA VAL A 385 4.94 20.78 4.93
C VAL A 385 5.43 19.34 5.05
N GLU A 386 5.10 18.71 6.17
CA GLU A 386 5.32 17.29 6.42
C GLU A 386 4.06 16.50 6.08
N LEU A 387 4.22 15.42 5.33
CA LEU A 387 3.15 14.59 4.79
C LEU A 387 3.39 13.13 5.19
N SER A 388 2.38 12.52 5.81
CA SER A 388 2.26 11.08 6.03
C SER A 388 1.19 10.42 5.14
N GLU A 389 0.36 11.23 4.48
CA GLU A 389 -0.78 10.82 3.68
C GLU A 389 -0.81 11.55 2.32
N ALA A 390 -1.74 11.15 1.46
CA ALA A 390 -1.91 11.74 0.14
C ALA A 390 -2.50 13.17 0.19
N LEU A 391 -1.81 14.13 -0.43
CA LEU A 391 -2.21 15.53 -0.52
C LEU A 391 -2.63 15.88 -1.96
N PRO A 392 -3.94 16.01 -2.26
CA PRO A 392 -4.43 16.26 -3.62
C PRO A 392 -4.27 17.70 -4.09
N ASP A 393 -4.04 18.65 -3.18
CA ASP A 393 -3.74 20.06 -3.51
C ASP A 393 -2.91 20.68 -2.39
N THR A 394 -1.68 21.10 -2.69
CA THR A 394 -0.76 21.71 -1.71
C THR A 394 -1.24 23.05 -1.15
N GLN A 395 -2.21 23.72 -1.79
CA GLN A 395 -2.84 24.92 -1.25
C GLN A 395 -3.77 24.61 -0.07
N LEU A 396 -4.35 23.40 0.00
CA LEU A 396 -5.17 22.97 1.14
C LEU A 396 -4.36 22.85 2.43
N ALA A 397 -3.06 22.51 2.31
CA ALA A 397 -2.12 22.49 3.42
C ALA A 397 -1.50 23.88 3.74
N GLY A 398 -1.86 24.93 2.99
CA GLY A 398 -1.32 26.28 3.18
C GLY A 398 0.13 26.50 2.76
N TYR A 399 0.73 25.52 2.06
CA TYR A 399 2.16 25.51 1.69
C TYR A 399 2.44 26.17 0.32
N GLY A 400 1.49 26.10 -0.63
CA GLY A 400 1.67 26.65 -1.99
C GLY A 400 2.20 25.63 -3.00
N THR A 401 2.42 26.03 -4.25
CA THR A 401 2.72 25.10 -5.38
C THR A 401 4.18 25.09 -5.83
N VAL A 402 5.08 25.75 -5.09
CA VAL A 402 6.51 25.83 -5.42
C VAL A 402 7.30 25.05 -4.37
N THR A 403 8.08 24.07 -4.83
CA THR A 403 8.93 23.23 -3.97
C THR A 403 10.32 23.22 -4.56
N HIS A 404 11.28 23.76 -3.80
CA HIS A 404 12.67 23.89 -4.23
C HIS A 404 13.55 22.74 -3.71
N SER A 405 13.25 22.19 -2.52
CA SER A 405 13.91 20.99 -2.00
C SER A 405 12.94 20.03 -1.32
N ILE A 406 13.33 18.75 -1.24
CA ILE A 406 12.50 17.64 -0.73
C ILE A 406 13.36 16.71 0.15
N HIS A 407 12.81 16.31 1.29
CA HIS A 407 13.37 15.25 2.12
C HIS A 407 12.37 14.10 2.23
N VAL A 408 12.67 12.97 1.60
CA VAL A 408 11.92 11.72 1.79
C VAL A 408 12.52 10.97 2.97
N LEU A 409 11.80 10.96 4.09
CA LEU A 409 12.24 10.32 5.33
C LEU A 409 12.04 8.79 5.27
N SER A 410 10.91 8.36 4.71
CA SER A 410 10.48 6.96 4.62
C SER A 410 9.36 6.75 3.59
N GLY A 411 9.13 5.50 3.22
CA GLY A 411 8.25 5.12 2.12
C GLY A 411 8.80 5.49 0.73
N VAL A 412 7.92 5.37 -0.26
CA VAL A 412 8.13 5.85 -1.63
C VAL A 412 6.96 6.74 -1.99
N TRP A 413 7.22 7.84 -2.68
CA TRP A 413 6.23 8.87 -2.99
C TRP A 413 6.21 9.15 -4.49
N VAL A 414 5.08 9.66 -4.98
CA VAL A 414 5.00 10.32 -6.28
C VAL A 414 4.51 11.74 -6.07
N ALA A 415 5.32 12.70 -6.51
CA ALA A 415 4.94 14.11 -6.60
C ALA A 415 4.46 14.43 -8.02
N TYR A 416 3.56 15.40 -8.14
CA TYR A 416 2.89 15.75 -9.37
C TYR A 416 2.89 17.26 -9.61
N GLU A 417 3.09 17.64 -10.87
CA GLU A 417 3.09 19.04 -11.31
C GLU A 417 1.72 19.73 -11.10
N GLY A 418 0.63 18.99 -11.31
CA GLY A 418 -0.75 19.46 -11.17
C GLY A 418 -1.44 18.98 -9.90
N THR A 419 -2.59 19.60 -9.57
CA THR A 419 -3.48 19.13 -8.49
C THR A 419 -4.20 17.84 -8.89
N ASN A 420 -4.73 17.11 -7.91
CA ASN A 420 -5.36 15.80 -8.08
C ASN A 420 -4.51 14.83 -8.91
N TYR A 421 -3.20 14.79 -8.64
CA TYR A 421 -2.24 13.83 -9.18
C TYR A 421 -2.15 13.84 -10.72
N SER A 422 -2.26 15.04 -11.31
CA SER A 422 -2.22 15.32 -12.74
C SER A 422 -0.88 15.95 -13.18
N GLY A 423 -0.61 15.98 -14.49
CA GLY A 423 0.65 16.52 -15.04
C GLY A 423 1.81 15.54 -15.02
N GLU A 424 3.03 16.07 -14.97
CA GLU A 424 4.26 15.28 -14.83
C GLU A 424 4.27 14.50 -13.50
N GLN A 425 4.94 13.35 -13.50
CA GLN A 425 5.11 12.48 -12.34
C GLN A 425 6.59 12.44 -11.96
N TYR A 426 6.89 12.55 -10.68
CA TYR A 426 8.24 12.44 -10.14
C TYR A 426 8.26 11.39 -9.03
N VAL A 427 8.95 10.27 -9.25
CA VAL A 427 9.05 9.19 -8.26
C VAL A 427 10.18 9.51 -7.29
N LEU A 428 9.84 9.58 -6.01
CA LEU A 428 10.69 10.03 -4.92
C LEU A 428 10.92 8.86 -3.95
N GLU A 429 12.18 8.44 -3.82
CA GLU A 429 12.61 7.39 -2.89
C GLU A 429 13.36 8.03 -1.71
N LYS A 430 13.52 7.29 -0.59
CA LYS A 430 14.17 7.77 0.63
C LYS A 430 15.51 8.47 0.34
N GLY A 431 15.60 9.75 0.69
CA GLY A 431 16.75 10.58 0.35
C GLY A 431 16.50 12.08 0.43
N VAL A 432 17.53 12.84 0.10
CA VAL A 432 17.57 14.31 0.11
C VAL A 432 17.74 14.80 -1.31
N TYR A 433 16.76 15.57 -1.78
CA TYR A 433 16.77 16.25 -3.08
C TYR A 433 16.87 17.76 -2.82
N ARG A 434 17.93 18.41 -3.32
CA ARG A 434 18.27 19.81 -3.01
C ARG A 434 17.67 20.81 -3.97
N SER A 435 17.31 20.35 -5.17
CA SER A 435 16.84 21.14 -6.30
C SER A 435 15.83 20.36 -7.15
N CYS A 436 14.99 21.03 -7.92
CA CYS A 436 14.04 20.34 -8.81
C CYS A 436 14.70 19.49 -9.93
N GLU A 437 15.97 19.76 -10.26
CA GLU A 437 16.74 18.90 -11.16
C GLU A 437 17.02 17.51 -10.57
N ASP A 438 17.13 17.38 -9.24
CA ASP A 438 17.46 16.11 -8.57
C ASP A 438 16.33 15.07 -8.70
N TRP A 439 15.07 15.50 -8.75
CA TRP A 439 13.91 14.64 -9.06
C TRP A 439 13.53 14.64 -10.55
N GLY A 440 14.33 15.30 -11.40
CA GLY A 440 14.19 15.27 -12.85
C GLY A 440 13.09 16.18 -13.41
N ALA A 441 12.64 17.19 -12.66
CA ALA A 441 11.68 18.18 -13.14
C ALA A 441 12.38 19.33 -13.90
N ALA A 442 11.65 19.94 -14.84
CA ALA A 442 12.12 21.12 -15.58
C ALA A 442 11.77 22.45 -14.87
N ASP A 443 10.79 22.43 -13.96
CA ASP A 443 10.51 23.52 -13.04
C ASP A 443 10.28 22.97 -11.62
N CYS A 444 10.21 23.87 -10.64
CA CYS A 444 10.01 23.55 -9.23
C CYS A 444 8.52 23.52 -8.84
N ARG A 445 7.59 23.23 -9.76
CA ARG A 445 6.15 23.13 -9.46
C ARG A 445 5.78 21.75 -8.94
N ILE A 446 5.24 21.71 -7.73
CA ILE A 446 4.58 20.53 -7.16
C ILE A 446 3.27 20.99 -6.54
N ALA A 447 2.16 20.46 -7.04
CA ALA A 447 0.81 20.83 -6.61
C ALA A 447 0.02 19.67 -5.99
N SER A 448 0.50 18.43 -6.08
CA SER A 448 0.00 17.31 -5.29
C SER A 448 1.06 16.22 -5.10
N ALA A 449 0.92 15.39 -4.06
CA ALA A 449 1.83 14.29 -3.76
C ALA A 449 1.09 13.15 -3.04
N GLN A 450 1.47 11.90 -3.29
CA GLN A 450 0.89 10.73 -2.60
C GLN A 450 1.92 9.61 -2.41
N PRO A 451 1.82 8.83 -1.32
CA PRO A 451 2.68 7.67 -1.11
C PRO A 451 2.28 6.51 -2.03
N ILE A 452 3.23 5.64 -2.33
CA ILE A 452 2.98 4.30 -2.85
C ILE A 452 2.90 3.38 -1.64
N LEU A 453 1.75 2.73 -1.44
CA LEU A 453 1.52 1.87 -0.28
C LEU A 453 1.76 0.41 -0.67
N GLN A 454 2.29 -0.42 0.25
CA GLN A 454 2.23 -1.86 0.08
C GLN A 454 0.82 -2.34 0.42
N LEU A 455 0.23 -3.18 -0.43
CA LEU A 455 -1.12 -3.66 -0.22
C LEU A 455 -1.19 -4.60 0.99
N GLY A 456 -1.71 -4.08 2.09
CA GLY A 456 -2.58 -4.80 3.01
C GLY A 456 -1.98 -5.24 4.35
N GLU A 457 -2.80 -5.02 5.38
CA GLU A 457 -2.81 -5.74 6.67
C GLU A 457 -3.06 -7.26 6.52
N HIS A 458 -3.18 -7.74 5.28
CA HIS A 458 -3.37 -9.13 4.89
C HIS A 458 -2.15 -9.72 4.15
N ASN A 459 -1.12 -8.90 3.92
CA ASN A 459 0.23 -9.33 3.54
C ASN A 459 1.22 -9.15 4.70
N LEU A 460 0.74 -9.24 5.95
CA LEU A 460 1.60 -9.37 7.13
C LEU A 460 2.44 -10.66 7.10
N HIS A 461 2.08 -11.60 6.21
CA HIS A 461 2.73 -12.88 5.97
C HIS A 461 4.22 -12.75 5.67
N PHE A 462 5.01 -12.89 6.73
CA PHE A 462 6.46 -12.96 6.68
C PHE A 462 6.90 -14.29 6.05
N VAL A 463 6.98 -14.32 4.72
CA VAL A 463 7.63 -15.41 3.99
C VAL A 463 9.12 -15.10 3.87
N SER A 464 9.94 -15.76 4.69
CA SER A 464 11.37 -15.85 4.36
C SER A 464 11.55 -16.77 3.16
N LYS A 465 12.09 -16.22 2.07
CA LYS A 465 12.17 -16.90 0.79
C LYS A 465 13.49 -16.58 0.11
N ILE A 466 14.19 -17.61 -0.36
CA ILE A 466 15.37 -17.48 -1.20
C ILE A 466 15.07 -18.06 -2.59
N LEU A 467 15.37 -17.28 -3.63
CA LEU A 467 15.31 -17.71 -5.03
C LEU A 467 16.74 -17.84 -5.54
N LEU A 468 17.13 -19.06 -5.91
CA LEU A 468 18.40 -19.35 -6.54
C LEU A 468 18.23 -19.40 -8.06
N PHE A 469 19.20 -18.87 -8.81
CA PHE A 469 19.21 -18.82 -10.27
C PHE A 469 20.45 -19.54 -10.83
N SER A 470 20.29 -20.24 -11.95
CA SER A 470 21.36 -21.04 -12.56
C SER A 470 22.45 -20.19 -13.24
N GLU A 471 22.15 -18.93 -13.57
CA GLU A 471 23.08 -17.98 -14.20
C GLU A 471 23.22 -16.69 -13.37
N PRO A 472 24.24 -15.85 -13.65
CA PRO A 472 24.35 -14.50 -13.09
C PRO A 472 23.16 -13.60 -13.44
N ASP A 473 23.05 -12.47 -12.74
CA ASP A 473 22.06 -11.40 -13.00
C ASP A 473 20.59 -11.86 -13.03
N PHE A 474 20.28 -12.90 -12.25
CA PHE A 474 18.95 -13.52 -12.11
C PHE A 474 18.40 -14.14 -13.39
N LEU A 475 19.29 -14.71 -14.20
CA LEU A 475 18.98 -15.39 -15.47
C LEU A 475 18.96 -16.93 -15.32
N GLY A 476 18.47 -17.59 -16.37
CA GLY A 476 18.40 -19.05 -16.46
C GLY A 476 17.23 -19.66 -15.69
N ASP A 477 17.37 -20.94 -15.37
CA ASP A 477 16.40 -21.65 -14.53
C ASP A 477 16.52 -21.17 -13.08
N HIS A 478 15.43 -21.24 -12.32
CA HIS A 478 15.44 -20.84 -10.91
C HIS A 478 14.60 -21.76 -10.03
N ILE A 479 14.99 -21.84 -8.75
CA ILE A 479 14.32 -22.63 -7.72
C ILE A 479 14.14 -21.74 -6.48
N ALA A 480 12.98 -21.82 -5.84
CA ALA A 480 12.65 -21.07 -4.64
C ALA A 480 12.53 -21.99 -3.43
N PHE A 481 13.03 -21.55 -2.27
CA PHE A 481 12.93 -22.25 -1.00
C PHE A 481 12.40 -21.31 0.09
N GLU A 482 11.55 -21.83 0.96
CA GLU A 482 10.96 -21.13 2.11
C GLU A 482 11.34 -21.79 3.44
N GLU A 483 11.90 -23.01 3.39
CA GLU A 483 12.38 -23.81 4.52
C GLU A 483 13.80 -24.37 4.24
N ASP A 484 14.50 -24.78 5.30
CA ASP A 484 15.85 -25.37 5.27
C ASP A 484 15.98 -26.52 4.26
N GLN A 485 17.09 -26.58 3.54
CA GLN A 485 17.42 -27.67 2.61
C GLN A 485 18.80 -28.25 2.95
N ASP A 486 18.84 -29.50 3.38
CA ASP A 486 20.06 -30.24 3.70
C ASP A 486 20.84 -30.68 2.44
N VAL A 487 20.17 -30.82 1.29
CA VAL A 487 20.80 -31.11 -0.01
C VAL A 487 20.07 -30.36 -1.14
N LEU A 488 20.82 -29.60 -1.95
CA LEU A 488 20.32 -29.00 -3.20
C LEU A 488 20.33 -30.02 -4.37
N PRO A 489 19.45 -29.88 -5.38
CA PRO A 489 19.37 -30.82 -6.50
C PRO A 489 20.68 -30.88 -7.31
N ASP A 490 21.23 -32.08 -7.52
CA ASP A 490 22.51 -32.32 -8.21
C ASP A 490 22.62 -31.68 -9.62
N THR A 491 21.48 -31.45 -10.29
CA THR A 491 21.42 -30.85 -11.63
C THR A 491 21.43 -29.32 -11.63
N PHE A 492 21.37 -28.67 -10.46
CA PHE A 492 21.18 -27.22 -10.34
C PHE A 492 22.36 -26.58 -9.60
N THR A 493 23.11 -25.70 -10.27
CA THR A 493 24.20 -24.94 -9.67
C THR A 493 23.82 -23.46 -9.54
N PRO A 494 23.64 -22.91 -8.32
CA PRO A 494 23.31 -21.51 -8.14
C PRO A 494 24.49 -20.59 -8.52
N ARG A 495 24.19 -19.52 -9.27
CA ARG A 495 25.16 -18.49 -9.69
C ARG A 495 24.77 -17.07 -9.25
N SER A 496 23.48 -16.84 -9.04
CA SER A 496 22.94 -15.63 -8.41
C SER A 496 21.74 -15.98 -7.53
N CYS A 497 21.35 -15.11 -6.59
CA CYS A 497 20.16 -15.33 -5.77
C CYS A 497 19.44 -14.04 -5.35
N ARG A 498 18.18 -14.17 -4.96
CA ARG A 498 17.38 -13.12 -4.30
C ARG A 498 16.89 -13.63 -2.96
N VAL A 499 17.11 -12.88 -1.90
CA VAL A 499 16.67 -13.19 -0.54
C VAL A 499 15.58 -12.19 -0.13
N ARG A 500 14.51 -12.68 0.49
CA ARG A 500 13.35 -11.88 0.92
C ARG A 500 12.89 -12.31 2.30
N GLY A 501 12.32 -11.36 3.06
CA GLY A 501 11.71 -11.65 4.35
C GLY A 501 12.72 -12.25 5.33
N GLY A 502 13.86 -11.59 5.55
CA GLY A 502 14.89 -12.08 6.47
C GLY A 502 16.17 -12.58 5.78
N SER A 503 16.88 -13.50 6.44
CA SER A 503 18.26 -13.88 6.07
C SER A 503 18.42 -15.39 5.94
N TRP A 504 19.43 -15.82 5.18
CA TRP A 504 19.74 -17.21 4.88
C TRP A 504 21.25 -17.47 4.99
N ILE A 505 21.61 -18.71 5.29
CA ILE A 505 22.99 -19.21 5.26
C ILE A 505 23.11 -20.16 4.09
N LEU A 506 24.07 -19.94 3.20
CA LEU A 506 24.47 -20.90 2.17
C LEU A 506 25.71 -21.65 2.62
N PHE A 507 25.80 -22.94 2.29
CA PHE A 507 26.91 -23.82 2.65
C PHE A 507 27.51 -24.48 1.40
N ASP A 508 28.83 -24.62 1.37
CA ASP A 508 29.53 -25.34 0.31
C ASP A 508 29.56 -26.87 0.50
N GLY A 509 29.13 -27.37 1.66
CA GLY A 509 28.87 -28.77 1.96
C GLY A 509 27.39 -29.13 2.04
N GLN A 510 27.09 -30.43 1.98
CA GLN A 510 25.76 -30.99 2.28
C GLN A 510 25.52 -31.01 3.80
N ALA A 511 24.25 -31.09 4.20
CA ALA A 511 23.79 -31.17 5.58
C ALA A 511 24.34 -30.04 6.49
N PHE A 512 24.41 -28.82 5.95
CA PHE A 512 24.88 -27.60 6.64
C PHE A 512 26.34 -27.67 7.11
N ALA A 513 27.16 -28.49 6.45
CA ALA A 513 28.59 -28.60 6.68
C ALA A 513 29.40 -27.67 5.76
N GLY A 514 30.66 -27.41 6.11
CA GLY A 514 31.58 -26.61 5.31
C GLY A 514 31.58 -25.12 5.68
N GLU A 515 31.97 -24.28 4.73
CA GLU A 515 32.06 -22.84 4.90
C GLU A 515 30.68 -22.16 4.79
N GLN A 516 30.47 -21.14 5.62
CA GLN A 516 29.20 -20.42 5.71
C GLN A 516 29.24 -19.11 4.91
N HIS A 517 28.17 -18.83 4.17
CA HIS A 517 27.94 -17.56 3.49
C HIS A 517 26.58 -17.00 3.91
N VAL A 518 26.59 -16.00 4.79
CA VAL A 518 25.37 -15.39 5.34
C VAL A 518 24.87 -14.29 4.42
N LEU A 519 23.64 -14.45 3.93
CA LEU A 519 22.96 -13.52 3.04
C LEU A 519 21.77 -12.89 3.77
N SER A 520 21.75 -11.56 3.82
CA SER A 520 20.59 -10.80 4.29
C SER A 520 19.57 -10.61 3.16
N GLU A 521 18.43 -10.01 3.46
CA GLU A 521 17.45 -9.61 2.45
C GLU A 521 18.08 -8.70 1.38
N GLY A 522 17.92 -9.05 0.10
CA GLY A 522 18.58 -8.36 -1.00
C GLY A 522 18.74 -9.15 -2.29
N GLU A 523 19.39 -8.52 -3.27
CA GLU A 523 19.69 -9.06 -4.59
C GLU A 523 21.19 -9.35 -4.74
N TYR A 524 21.54 -10.59 -5.08
CA TYR A 524 22.93 -11.04 -5.20
C TYR A 524 23.23 -11.54 -6.63
N PRO A 525 23.62 -10.66 -7.56
CA PRO A 525 23.71 -10.99 -9.00
C PRO A 525 24.85 -11.96 -9.36
N THR A 526 25.76 -12.26 -8.44
CA THR A 526 26.90 -13.16 -8.66
C THR A 526 27.30 -13.91 -7.38
N LEU A 527 28.04 -15.02 -7.52
CA LEU A 527 28.72 -15.70 -6.41
C LEU A 527 29.56 -14.73 -5.56
N SER A 528 30.30 -13.80 -6.18
CA SER A 528 31.11 -12.81 -5.45
C SER A 528 30.25 -11.83 -4.64
N ALA A 529 29.04 -11.49 -5.10
CA ALA A 529 28.10 -10.69 -4.31
C ALA A 529 27.56 -11.50 -3.11
N MET A 530 27.39 -12.83 -3.25
CA MET A 530 27.06 -13.74 -2.15
C MET A 530 28.25 -14.01 -1.20
N GLY A 531 29.37 -13.28 -1.30
CA GLY A 531 30.58 -13.53 -0.51
C GLY A 531 31.30 -14.85 -0.84
N CYS A 532 30.90 -15.53 -1.91
CA CYS A 532 31.46 -16.81 -2.35
C CYS A 532 32.64 -16.61 -3.31
N LEU A 533 33.53 -17.59 -3.40
CA LEU A 533 34.53 -17.64 -4.46
C LEU A 533 33.86 -18.07 -5.78
N SER A 534 34.43 -17.69 -6.93
CA SER A 534 33.88 -18.09 -8.24
C SER A 534 33.84 -19.61 -8.47
N SER A 535 34.62 -20.37 -7.70
CA SER A 535 34.67 -21.84 -7.68
C SER A 535 33.79 -22.50 -6.62
N THR A 536 33.19 -21.73 -5.70
CA THR A 536 32.30 -22.27 -4.66
C THR A 536 31.08 -22.92 -5.33
N THR A 537 30.72 -24.10 -4.83
CA THR A 537 29.48 -24.80 -5.21
C THR A 537 28.62 -24.89 -3.96
N ILE A 538 27.46 -24.24 -3.95
CA ILE A 538 26.53 -24.30 -2.82
C ILE A 538 25.78 -25.63 -2.88
N LEU A 539 25.74 -26.36 -1.76
CA LEU A 539 25.16 -27.70 -1.67
C LEU A 539 24.05 -27.83 -0.62
N SER A 540 23.96 -26.91 0.35
CA SER A 540 22.84 -26.83 1.30
C SER A 540 22.58 -25.39 1.74
N LEU A 541 21.39 -25.13 2.29
CA LEU A 541 20.99 -23.79 2.74
C LEU A 541 20.04 -23.82 3.94
N LYS A 542 20.19 -22.83 4.82
CA LYS A 542 19.45 -22.73 6.08
C LYS A 542 18.86 -21.35 6.29
N LYS A 543 17.62 -21.28 6.75
CA LYS A 543 16.91 -20.06 7.12
C LYS A 543 17.45 -19.54 8.46
N VAL A 544 17.73 -18.25 8.54
CA VAL A 544 18.09 -17.61 9.81
C VAL A 544 16.80 -17.40 10.61
N PRO A 545 16.73 -17.82 11.88
CA PRO A 545 15.54 -17.65 12.70
C PRO A 545 15.28 -16.18 13.05
N VAL A 546 14.01 -15.84 13.22
CA VAL A 546 13.56 -14.55 13.76
C VAL A 546 13.98 -14.46 15.23
N PHE A 547 14.51 -13.32 15.65
CA PHE A 547 14.89 -13.02 17.02
C PHE A 547 14.23 -11.73 17.52
N PHE A 548 13.99 -11.66 18.83
CA PHE A 548 13.39 -10.49 19.47
C PHE A 548 14.29 -10.06 20.62
N SER A 549 15.44 -9.44 20.31
CA SER A 549 16.38 -8.88 21.29
C SER A 549 17.18 -7.76 20.64
N GLU A 550 17.66 -6.80 21.44
CA GLU A 550 18.66 -5.85 20.96
C GLU A 550 20.01 -6.58 20.77
N PRO A 551 20.79 -6.25 19.74
CA PRO A 551 22.09 -6.88 19.50
C PRO A 551 23.08 -6.56 20.63
N SER A 552 23.66 -7.60 21.24
CA SER A 552 24.68 -7.51 22.29
C SER A 552 25.60 -8.73 22.25
N ILE A 553 26.90 -8.48 22.09
CA ILE A 553 27.96 -9.50 22.07
C ILE A 553 29.17 -9.03 22.88
N PHE A 554 29.81 -10.00 23.54
CA PHE A 554 31.02 -9.81 24.34
C PHE A 554 32.14 -10.68 23.75
N LEU A 555 33.27 -10.05 23.44
CA LEU A 555 34.49 -10.71 22.97
C LEU A 555 35.55 -10.64 24.08
N HIS A 556 36.21 -11.75 24.35
CA HIS A 556 37.17 -11.86 25.46
C HIS A 556 38.56 -12.25 24.97
N GLY A 557 39.58 -11.58 25.52
CA GLY A 557 40.98 -11.82 25.20
C GLY A 557 41.57 -13.11 25.78
N LEU A 558 40.84 -13.84 26.64
CA LEU A 558 41.20 -15.17 27.14
C LEU A 558 40.02 -16.15 26.95
N GLU A 559 40.27 -17.43 27.20
CA GLU A 559 39.24 -18.47 27.24
C GLU A 559 38.31 -18.28 28.45
N CYS A 560 37.18 -19.00 28.48
CA CYS A 560 36.24 -19.02 29.62
C CYS A 560 35.70 -17.65 30.08
N PHE A 561 35.64 -16.67 29.18
CA PHE A 561 35.17 -15.29 29.40
C PHE A 561 36.08 -14.45 30.31
N GLU A 562 37.37 -14.80 30.39
CA GLU A 562 38.37 -14.07 31.16
C GLU A 562 39.12 -13.00 30.34
N GLY A 563 39.93 -12.18 31.04
CA GLY A 563 40.82 -11.20 30.41
C GLY A 563 40.12 -9.88 30.02
N LYS A 564 40.64 -9.20 29.00
CA LYS A 564 40.02 -7.96 28.50
C LYS A 564 38.73 -8.31 27.77
N GLU A 565 37.62 -7.76 28.24
CA GLU A 565 36.31 -7.79 27.62
C GLU A 565 36.15 -6.64 26.61
N ILE A 566 35.40 -6.90 25.54
CA ILE A 566 34.97 -5.94 24.53
C ILE A 566 33.48 -6.17 24.32
N GLU A 567 32.64 -5.25 24.81
CA GLU A 567 31.19 -5.24 24.59
C GLU A 567 30.87 -4.49 23.29
N LEU A 568 30.00 -5.07 22.45
CA LEU A 568 29.56 -4.50 21.18
C LEU A 568 28.05 -4.69 20.99
N ASN A 569 27.40 -3.65 20.46
CA ASN A 569 25.96 -3.60 20.19
C ASN A 569 25.63 -3.14 18.75
N ALA A 570 26.66 -2.93 17.92
CA ALA A 570 26.53 -2.51 16.53
C ALA A 570 27.58 -3.22 15.66
N GLU A 571 27.50 -3.04 14.34
CA GLU A 571 28.50 -3.57 13.40
C GLU A 571 29.87 -2.90 13.61
N VAL A 572 30.93 -3.71 13.53
CA VAL A 572 32.33 -3.26 13.59
C VAL A 572 33.06 -3.78 12.35
N ARG A 573 33.38 -2.86 11.44
CA ARG A 573 34.07 -3.17 10.17
C ARG A 573 35.51 -3.63 10.36
N SER A 574 36.19 -3.22 11.42
CA SER A 574 37.52 -3.73 11.77
C SER A 574 37.80 -3.49 13.24
N LEU A 575 37.91 -4.57 14.02
CA LEU A 575 38.26 -4.48 15.44
C LEU A 575 39.60 -3.75 15.63
N GLN A 576 40.56 -3.94 14.73
CA GLN A 576 41.84 -3.26 14.77
C GLN A 576 41.73 -1.75 14.46
N ALA A 577 40.83 -1.33 13.58
CA ALA A 577 40.62 0.09 13.26
C ALA A 577 39.97 0.85 14.42
N GLU A 578 39.06 0.22 15.14
CA GLU A 578 38.46 0.73 16.40
C GLU A 578 39.45 0.68 17.59
N GLY A 579 40.71 0.27 17.38
CA GLY A 579 41.75 0.24 18.40
C GLY A 579 41.69 -0.99 19.34
N PHE A 580 40.89 -2.00 19.03
CA PHE A 580 40.90 -3.27 19.76
C PHE A 580 42.02 -4.19 19.28
N ASN A 581 42.41 -5.13 20.16
CA ASN A 581 43.17 -6.30 19.72
C ASN A 581 42.18 -7.26 19.07
N ASN A 582 42.49 -7.75 17.87
CA ASN A 582 41.66 -8.72 17.15
C ASN A 582 41.84 -10.17 17.68
N HIS A 583 42.77 -10.39 18.62
CA HIS A 583 42.91 -11.67 19.33
C HIS A 583 41.73 -11.93 20.26
N VAL A 584 40.94 -12.94 19.94
CA VAL A 584 39.72 -13.34 20.66
C VAL A 584 39.81 -14.83 20.96
N LEU A 585 39.57 -15.20 22.22
CA LEU A 585 39.68 -16.57 22.71
C LEU A 585 38.40 -17.11 23.36
N SER A 586 37.44 -16.25 23.72
CA SER A 586 36.05 -16.66 23.99
C SER A 586 35.04 -15.59 23.59
N VAL A 587 33.80 -16.01 23.30
CA VAL A 587 32.74 -15.19 22.71
C VAL A 587 31.41 -15.49 23.39
N ARG A 588 30.66 -14.46 23.77
CA ARG A 588 29.34 -14.59 24.41
C ARG A 588 28.35 -13.67 23.70
N VAL A 589 27.33 -14.24 23.07
CA VAL A 589 26.20 -13.48 22.52
C VAL A 589 25.10 -13.42 23.57
N LYS A 590 24.73 -12.21 24.01
CA LYS A 590 23.60 -11.99 24.94
C LYS A 590 22.30 -11.59 24.24
N GLY A 591 22.40 -10.99 23.05
CA GLY A 591 21.23 -10.58 22.26
C GLY A 591 21.55 -10.41 20.78
N GLY A 592 20.54 -10.52 19.95
CA GLY A 592 20.65 -10.58 18.50
C GLY A 592 21.24 -11.89 17.98
N ILE A 593 21.30 -11.99 16.66
CA ILE A 593 22.10 -12.99 15.94
C ILE A 593 23.25 -12.26 15.27
N TRP A 594 24.47 -12.75 15.42
CA TRP A 594 25.70 -12.10 14.97
C TRP A 594 26.42 -12.93 13.92
N VAL A 595 27.00 -12.24 12.94
CA VAL A 595 27.98 -12.81 12.01
C VAL A 595 29.36 -12.32 12.41
N LEU A 596 30.27 -13.24 12.72
CA LEU A 596 31.69 -12.95 12.92
C LEU A 596 32.43 -13.29 11.64
N CYS A 597 33.36 -12.42 11.22
CA CYS A 597 34.17 -12.60 10.02
C CYS A 597 35.67 -12.66 10.36
N GLU A 598 36.40 -13.52 9.65
CA GLU A 598 37.84 -13.73 9.84
C GLU A 598 38.69 -12.47 9.59
N HIS A 599 38.30 -11.63 8.64
CA HIS A 599 39.04 -10.42 8.25
C HIS A 599 38.21 -9.15 8.41
N GLY A 600 38.87 -7.99 8.23
CA GLY A 600 38.20 -6.69 8.18
C GLY A 600 37.27 -6.53 6.97
N ASP A 601 36.33 -5.61 7.09
CA ASP A 601 35.28 -5.27 6.12
C ASP A 601 34.37 -6.45 5.75
N PHE A 602 34.07 -7.30 6.75
CA PHE A 602 33.17 -8.46 6.65
C PHE A 602 33.64 -9.56 5.70
N ARG A 603 34.97 -9.65 5.49
CA ARG A 603 35.63 -10.59 4.57
C ARG A 603 36.18 -11.84 5.27
N GLY A 604 36.51 -12.85 4.45
CA GLY A 604 37.02 -14.14 4.91
C GLY A 604 35.88 -15.08 5.31
N ARG A 605 36.20 -16.12 6.07
CA ARG A 605 35.22 -17.08 6.57
C ARG A 605 34.27 -16.42 7.57
N GLN A 606 33.04 -16.94 7.64
CA GLN A 606 31.95 -16.38 8.44
C GLN A 606 31.42 -17.43 9.43
N TRP A 607 31.01 -16.97 10.60
CA TRP A 607 30.33 -17.79 11.61
C TRP A 607 29.06 -17.08 12.07
N LEU A 608 27.90 -17.71 11.85
CA LEU A 608 26.64 -17.25 12.43
C LEU A 608 26.50 -17.75 13.87
N LEU A 609 26.32 -16.82 14.82
CA LEU A 609 26.11 -17.09 16.23
C LEU A 609 24.74 -16.54 16.68
N ASP A 610 23.89 -17.41 17.17
CA ASP A 610 22.72 -17.05 18.00
C ASP A 610 23.16 -16.83 19.47
N CYS A 611 22.21 -16.70 20.40
CA CYS A 611 22.47 -16.44 21.83
C CYS A 611 23.20 -17.60 22.52
N THR A 612 24.51 -17.70 22.31
CA THR A 612 25.39 -18.78 22.76
C THR A 612 26.62 -18.28 23.50
N GLU A 613 27.19 -19.15 24.33
CA GLU A 613 28.40 -18.89 25.10
C GLU A 613 29.53 -19.86 24.67
N ILE A 614 30.50 -19.35 23.91
CA ILE A 614 31.63 -20.10 23.37
C ILE A 614 32.86 -19.87 24.25
N THR A 615 33.15 -20.81 25.14
CA THR A 615 34.26 -20.75 26.10
C THR A 615 35.66 -20.86 25.46
N ASN A 616 35.77 -21.39 24.24
CA ASN A 616 37.03 -21.52 23.52
C ASN A 616 36.82 -21.29 22.00
N TRP A 617 37.11 -20.07 21.53
CA TRP A 617 36.91 -19.65 20.15
C TRP A 617 37.80 -20.42 19.16
N LEU A 618 39.02 -20.81 19.56
CA LEU A 618 39.93 -21.60 18.70
C LEU A 618 39.37 -22.99 18.40
N THR A 619 38.81 -23.66 19.39
CA THR A 619 38.23 -24.99 19.22
C THR A 619 36.95 -24.93 18.38
N TYR A 620 36.21 -23.83 18.44
CA TYR A 620 34.97 -23.63 17.68
C TYR A 620 35.21 -23.20 16.22
N SER A 621 36.06 -22.19 15.99
CA SER A 621 36.28 -21.56 14.68
C SER A 621 37.53 -22.04 13.93
N GLY A 622 38.46 -22.69 14.63
CA GLY A 622 39.81 -22.96 14.13
C GLY A 622 40.74 -21.73 14.15
N LEU A 623 40.32 -20.60 14.75
CA LEU A 623 41.06 -19.34 14.78
C LEU A 623 41.19 -18.74 16.18
N GLN A 624 42.25 -17.96 16.40
CA GLN A 624 42.44 -17.12 17.58
C GLN A 624 42.19 -15.63 17.31
N HIS A 625 41.41 -15.30 16.28
CA HIS A 625 41.09 -13.90 15.96
C HIS A 625 39.70 -13.74 15.35
N VAL A 626 39.19 -12.51 15.42
CA VAL A 626 38.00 -12.02 14.72
C VAL A 626 38.40 -10.71 14.05
N GLY A 627 38.17 -10.56 12.75
CA GLY A 627 38.54 -9.35 12.02
C GLY A 627 37.47 -8.27 12.09
N SER A 628 36.22 -8.68 11.87
CA SER A 628 35.03 -7.82 11.87
C SER A 628 33.79 -8.62 12.26
N LEU A 629 32.70 -7.94 12.60
CA LEU A 629 31.44 -8.57 12.99
C LEU A 629 30.26 -7.64 12.82
N TYR A 630 29.07 -8.19 12.60
CA TYR A 630 27.83 -7.43 12.49
C TYR A 630 26.63 -8.22 13.01
N PRO A 631 25.64 -7.56 13.65
CA PRO A 631 24.36 -8.20 13.94
C PRO A 631 23.53 -8.28 12.66
N ILE A 632 22.81 -9.39 12.47
CA ILE A 632 21.78 -9.48 11.43
C ILE A 632 20.69 -8.47 11.79
N ARG A 633 20.39 -7.55 10.87
CA ARG A 633 19.32 -6.57 11.08
C ARG A 633 17.99 -7.19 10.67
N GLN A 634 17.09 -7.37 11.64
CA GLN A 634 15.74 -7.80 11.37
C GLN A 634 14.89 -6.61 10.93
N ARG A 635 14.19 -6.73 9.79
CA ARG A 635 13.14 -5.78 9.39
C ARG A 635 11.96 -5.84 10.36
N ARG A 636 11.03 -4.88 10.26
CA ARG A 636 9.78 -4.93 11.02
C ARG A 636 9.00 -6.19 10.65
N ILE A 637 8.84 -7.09 11.61
CA ILE A 637 8.04 -8.31 11.47
C ILE A 637 6.81 -8.17 12.35
N TYR A 638 5.65 -8.44 11.78
CA TYR A 638 4.38 -8.43 12.49
C TYR A 638 4.06 -9.81 13.06
N PHE A 639 3.48 -9.85 14.25
CA PHE A 639 3.15 -11.09 14.96
C PHE A 639 1.97 -10.89 15.91
N ARG A 640 1.35 -12.01 16.29
CA ARG A 640 0.42 -12.09 17.42
C ARG A 640 1.10 -12.75 18.61
N ILE A 641 0.88 -12.23 19.81
CA ILE A 641 1.35 -12.81 21.07
C ILE A 641 0.21 -13.61 21.68
N ARG A 642 0.32 -14.95 21.75
CA ARG A 642 -0.69 -15.85 22.32
C ARG A 642 -0.21 -16.43 23.65
N SER A 643 -0.98 -16.33 24.73
CA SER A 643 -0.65 -17.01 26.00
C SER A 643 -0.80 -18.52 25.84
N ARG A 644 0.27 -19.29 26.06
CA ARG A 644 0.27 -20.75 25.90
C ARG A 644 -0.68 -21.44 26.88
N GLN A 645 -0.81 -20.92 28.09
CA GLN A 645 -1.74 -21.47 29.09
C GLN A 645 -3.21 -21.09 28.82
N LEU A 646 -3.49 -19.84 28.47
CA LEU A 646 -4.88 -19.36 28.36
C LEU A 646 -5.48 -19.56 26.96
N GLN A 647 -4.64 -19.76 25.95
CA GLN A 647 -5.05 -19.82 24.53
C GLN A 647 -5.79 -18.54 24.08
N LEU A 648 -5.41 -17.41 24.69
CA LEU A 648 -5.90 -16.05 24.45
C LEU A 648 -4.75 -15.18 23.93
N TYR A 649 -5.08 -14.04 23.32
CA TYR A 649 -4.15 -13.13 22.67
C TYR A 649 -3.91 -11.87 23.49
N LEU A 650 -2.68 -11.34 23.44
CA LEU A 650 -2.36 -9.99 23.91
C LEU A 650 -2.97 -8.97 22.93
N LEU A 651 -3.81 -8.09 23.45
CA LEU A 651 -4.70 -7.24 22.69
C LEU A 651 -4.68 -5.81 23.23
N VAL A 652 -4.93 -4.89 22.32
CA VAL A 652 -5.20 -3.47 22.59
C VAL A 652 -6.67 -3.25 22.26
N PRO A 653 -7.53 -2.90 23.25
CA PRO A 653 -8.91 -2.51 22.99
C PRO A 653 -8.95 -1.22 22.16
N ASP A 654 -10.04 -1.01 21.43
CA ASP A 654 -10.29 0.24 20.71
C ASP A 654 -10.28 1.47 21.66
N ASP A 655 -10.21 2.67 21.07
CA ASP A 655 -10.06 4.00 21.73
C ASP A 655 -8.66 4.30 22.32
N VAL A 656 -7.56 4.05 21.60
CA VAL A 656 -6.19 4.36 22.10
C VAL A 656 -5.59 5.69 21.64
N GLU A 657 -5.91 6.18 20.43
CA GLU A 657 -5.25 7.38 19.87
C GLU A 657 -5.43 8.65 20.73
N ASP A 658 -6.61 8.82 21.34
CA ASP A 658 -6.91 9.93 22.26
C ASP A 658 -6.40 9.71 23.71
N MET A 659 -5.84 8.54 24.02
CA MET A 659 -5.41 8.21 25.38
C MET A 659 -3.91 8.44 25.61
N LYS A 660 -3.56 9.05 26.76
CA LYS A 660 -2.17 9.11 27.24
C LYS A 660 -1.53 7.73 27.48
N ALA A 661 -2.34 6.68 27.58
CA ALA A 661 -1.95 5.30 27.80
C ALA A 661 -2.96 4.34 27.18
N GLY A 662 -2.50 3.46 26.28
CA GLY A 662 -3.32 2.36 25.78
C GLY A 662 -3.36 1.21 26.78
N ARG A 663 -4.55 0.64 27.03
CA ARG A 663 -4.67 -0.57 27.88
C ARG A 663 -4.18 -1.79 27.11
N VAL A 664 -3.47 -2.69 27.79
CA VAL A 664 -3.02 -3.97 27.22
C VAL A 664 -3.63 -5.10 28.04
N VAL A 665 -4.41 -5.95 27.37
CA VAL A 665 -5.24 -7.00 27.98
C VAL A 665 -5.08 -8.32 27.24
N VAL A 666 -5.54 -9.41 27.85
CA VAL A 666 -5.50 -10.77 27.29
C VAL A 666 -6.92 -11.29 27.10
N SER A 667 -7.34 -11.45 25.86
CA SER A 667 -8.71 -11.82 25.48
C SER A 667 -8.76 -12.66 24.19
N ARG A 668 -9.97 -12.99 23.72
CA ARG A 668 -10.16 -13.61 22.40
C ARG A 668 -10.05 -12.54 21.32
N LEU A 669 -9.63 -12.93 20.12
CA LEU A 669 -9.66 -12.06 18.95
C LEU A 669 -11.09 -11.54 18.72
N SER A 670 -11.21 -10.25 18.46
CA SER A 670 -12.45 -9.58 18.06
C SER A 670 -12.14 -8.53 17.00
N GLU A 671 -13.13 -8.16 16.19
CA GLU A 671 -13.01 -7.09 15.18
C GLU A 671 -12.77 -5.71 15.81
N GLN A 672 -13.09 -5.55 17.10
CA GLN A 672 -12.99 -4.33 17.90
C GLN A 672 -11.77 -4.34 18.84
N SER A 673 -10.63 -4.84 18.34
CA SER A 673 -9.40 -4.95 19.12
C SER A 673 -8.19 -5.25 18.22
N SER A 674 -7.11 -4.47 18.36
CA SER A 674 -5.85 -4.79 17.69
C SER A 674 -5.12 -5.95 18.39
N SER A 675 -4.81 -6.98 17.60
CA SER A 675 -4.00 -8.14 18.00
C SER A 675 -2.58 -8.14 17.43
N ILE A 676 -2.26 -7.14 16.60
CA ILE A 676 -1.10 -7.16 15.72
C ILE A 676 0.00 -6.30 16.34
N TRP A 677 1.09 -6.98 16.69
CA TRP A 677 2.27 -6.39 17.31
C TRP A 677 3.45 -6.47 16.35
N TYR A 678 4.45 -5.62 16.55
CA TYR A 678 5.72 -5.71 15.86
C TYR A 678 6.87 -5.38 16.82
N TYR A 679 8.09 -5.74 16.42
CA TYR A 679 9.30 -5.52 17.20
C TYR A 679 10.25 -4.59 16.44
N GLU A 680 10.75 -3.57 17.13
CA GLU A 680 11.56 -2.50 16.56
C GLU A 680 12.53 -1.99 17.63
N GLU A 681 13.84 -2.24 17.45
CA GLU A 681 14.90 -1.77 18.36
C GLU A 681 14.58 -1.95 19.87
N GLY A 682 14.32 -3.18 20.32
CA GLY A 682 13.99 -3.42 21.73
C GLY A 682 12.53 -3.14 22.11
N LEU A 683 11.76 -2.43 21.29
CA LEU A 683 10.38 -2.06 21.59
C LEU A 683 9.40 -3.09 21.01
N ILE A 684 8.41 -3.48 21.81
CA ILE A 684 7.22 -4.19 21.36
C ILE A 684 6.13 -3.16 21.13
N LYS A 685 5.71 -2.96 19.88
CA LYS A 685 4.79 -1.91 19.42
C LYS A 685 3.53 -2.54 18.85
N ASN A 686 2.43 -1.79 18.80
CA ASN A 686 1.16 -2.26 18.24
C ASN A 686 0.80 -1.48 16.97
N GLN A 687 0.22 -2.17 15.99
CA GLN A 687 -0.12 -1.59 14.70
C GLN A 687 -1.03 -0.35 14.78
N VAL A 688 -1.99 -0.30 15.71
CA VAL A 688 -2.91 0.86 15.85
C VAL A 688 -2.36 2.00 16.70
N ALA A 689 -1.10 1.89 17.17
CA ALA A 689 -0.45 2.93 17.95
C ALA A 689 1.07 2.95 17.68
N PRO A 690 1.52 3.24 16.44
CA PRO A 690 2.92 3.13 16.03
C PRO A 690 3.86 4.15 16.71
N SER A 691 3.32 5.16 17.38
CA SER A 691 4.04 6.12 18.23
C SER A 691 4.13 5.71 19.71
N MET A 692 3.64 4.51 20.04
CA MET A 692 3.63 3.93 21.39
C MET A 692 4.26 2.55 21.42
N SER A 693 4.85 2.22 22.57
CA SER A 693 5.44 0.92 22.87
C SER A 693 4.93 0.35 24.19
N LEU A 694 5.06 -0.97 24.36
CA LEU A 694 4.75 -1.67 25.59
C LEU A 694 5.70 -1.20 26.69
N GLN A 695 5.16 -0.67 27.79
CA GLN A 695 5.92 -0.13 28.91
C GLN A 695 5.26 -0.47 30.25
N VAL A 696 6.08 -0.60 31.29
CA VAL A 696 5.63 -0.72 32.68
C VAL A 696 5.47 0.68 33.30
N ILE A 697 4.31 0.91 33.91
CA ILE A 697 3.98 2.17 34.60
C ILE A 697 3.88 1.97 36.12
N GLY A 698 4.28 3.01 36.86
CA GLY A 698 4.35 2.99 38.33
C GLY A 698 5.68 2.44 38.87
N PRO A 699 5.78 2.19 40.19
CA PRO A 699 6.96 1.58 40.79
C PRO A 699 7.12 0.13 40.31
N ALA A 700 8.34 -0.24 39.94
CA ALA A 700 8.67 -1.59 39.50
C ALA A 700 8.48 -2.60 40.63
N GLY A 701 7.64 -3.61 40.40
CA GLY A 701 7.33 -4.64 41.38
C GLY A 701 6.35 -5.66 40.83
N LYS A 702 6.20 -6.77 41.55
CA LYS A 702 5.36 -7.93 41.18
C LYS A 702 3.91 -7.48 40.94
N GLY A 703 3.43 -7.61 39.71
CA GLY A 703 2.09 -7.20 39.31
C GLY A 703 1.93 -5.76 38.84
N ALA A 704 3.02 -5.02 38.62
CA ALA A 704 2.99 -3.71 37.95
C ALA A 704 2.43 -3.86 36.52
N LYS A 705 1.58 -2.91 36.09
CA LYS A 705 0.85 -3.02 34.82
C LYS A 705 1.76 -2.68 33.63
N ALA A 706 1.68 -3.53 32.60
CA ALA A 706 2.18 -3.22 31.26
C ALA A 706 1.07 -2.54 30.46
N VAL A 707 1.40 -1.46 29.77
CA VAL A 707 0.49 -0.60 28.99
C VAL A 707 1.18 -0.16 27.70
N LEU A 708 0.44 0.35 26.72
CA LEU A 708 1.04 1.14 25.64
C LEU A 708 1.25 2.57 26.15
N TRP A 709 2.43 3.13 25.89
CA TRP A 709 2.76 4.52 26.22
C TRP A 709 3.73 5.11 25.18
N SER A 710 3.75 6.44 25.05
CA SER A 710 4.67 7.18 24.17
C SER A 710 6.14 6.80 24.39
N GLU A 711 6.87 6.70 23.28
CA GLU A 711 8.30 6.33 23.24
C GLU A 711 9.24 7.42 23.77
N THR A 712 8.73 8.64 23.98
CA THR A 712 9.50 9.80 24.48
C THR A 712 9.96 9.68 25.94
N ARG A 713 9.60 8.60 26.64
CA ARG A 713 9.90 8.40 28.05
C ARG A 713 11.33 7.90 28.26
N MET A 714 12.07 8.60 29.12
CA MET A 714 13.39 8.16 29.61
C MET A 714 13.30 7.63 31.05
N PRO A 715 14.04 6.56 31.40
CA PRO A 715 14.83 5.69 30.50
C PRO A 715 13.93 4.85 29.58
N ARG A 716 14.45 4.52 28.38
CA ARG A 716 13.82 3.64 27.39
C ARG A 716 13.64 2.24 28.01
N GLN A 717 12.44 1.68 27.90
CA GLN A 717 12.15 0.31 28.34
C GLN A 717 12.15 -0.62 27.14
N SER A 718 13.18 -1.45 27.01
CA SER A 718 13.24 -2.50 26.00
C SER A 718 12.88 -3.88 26.57
N TRP A 719 12.56 -4.78 25.65
CA TRP A 719 12.10 -6.13 25.88
C TRP A 719 12.91 -7.12 25.05
N SER A 720 12.96 -8.36 25.49
CA SER A 720 13.39 -9.47 24.64
C SER A 720 12.48 -10.69 24.77
N VAL A 721 12.51 -11.59 23.81
CA VAL A 721 11.81 -12.88 23.85
C VAL A 721 12.82 -14.01 23.66
N ASP A 722 12.79 -15.00 24.57
CA ASP A 722 13.62 -16.21 24.43
C ASP A 722 12.95 -17.33 23.62
N ALA A 723 13.72 -18.38 23.35
CA ALA A 723 13.27 -19.57 22.64
C ALA A 723 12.18 -20.37 23.39
N GLN A 724 11.96 -20.11 24.68
CA GLN A 724 10.94 -20.77 25.49
C GLN A 724 9.59 -20.04 25.42
N GLY A 725 9.61 -18.74 25.12
CA GLY A 725 8.44 -17.86 25.01
C GLY A 725 8.32 -16.84 26.16
N HIS A 726 9.38 -16.59 26.93
CA HIS A 726 9.36 -15.57 27.99
C HIS A 726 9.69 -14.20 27.41
N ILE A 727 8.78 -13.24 27.58
CA ILE A 727 8.96 -11.84 27.20
C ILE A 727 9.60 -11.11 28.39
N ARG A 728 10.91 -10.91 28.39
CA ARG A 728 11.68 -10.28 29.50
C ARG A 728 11.74 -8.76 29.35
N SER A 729 11.67 -8.04 30.47
CA SER A 729 12.07 -6.63 30.50
C SER A 729 13.60 -6.51 30.63
N GLN A 730 14.21 -5.62 29.85
CA GLN A 730 15.63 -5.31 29.98
C GLN A 730 15.91 -4.22 31.05
N MET A 731 14.90 -3.43 31.42
CA MET A 731 15.02 -2.42 32.48
C MET A 731 14.84 -3.02 33.88
N PHE A 732 14.07 -4.09 34.01
CA PHE A 732 13.75 -4.71 35.30
C PHE A 732 14.25 -6.15 35.31
N GLU A 733 15.43 -6.36 35.89
CA GLU A 733 16.05 -7.68 36.02
C GLU A 733 15.08 -8.72 36.62
N ASP A 734 15.17 -9.96 36.13
CA ASP A 734 14.33 -11.12 36.46
C ASP A 734 12.80 -10.97 36.22
N MET A 735 12.33 -9.82 35.73
CA MET A 735 10.90 -9.55 35.49
C MET A 735 10.49 -9.86 34.04
N ILE A 736 9.40 -10.63 33.89
CA ILE A 736 8.85 -11.08 32.62
C ILE A 736 7.35 -10.76 32.50
N LEU A 737 6.84 -10.68 31.27
CA LEU A 737 5.44 -10.40 30.99
C LEU A 737 4.54 -11.57 31.38
N ASP A 738 3.44 -11.26 32.04
CA ASP A 738 2.50 -12.22 32.60
C ASP A 738 1.06 -11.66 32.56
N VAL A 739 0.10 -12.51 32.86
CA VAL A 739 -1.32 -12.15 33.00
C VAL A 739 -1.66 -12.05 34.48
N LYS A 740 -2.28 -10.94 34.90
CA LYS A 740 -2.55 -10.67 36.32
C LYS A 740 -3.29 -11.83 37.02
N GLY A 741 -4.32 -12.36 36.37
CA GLY A 741 -5.13 -13.47 36.86
C GLY A 741 -5.95 -13.17 38.11
N GLY A 742 -6.47 -14.23 38.73
CA GLY A 742 -7.21 -14.15 39.99
C GLY A 742 -8.69 -13.73 39.85
N ARG A 743 -9.26 -13.23 40.96
CA ARG A 743 -10.69 -12.84 41.09
C ARG A 743 -10.93 -11.33 41.05
N SER A 744 -9.93 -10.50 40.72
CA SER A 744 -10.12 -9.05 40.57
C SER A 744 -10.81 -8.70 39.25
N TYR A 745 -11.33 -7.48 39.16
CA TYR A 745 -11.99 -6.97 37.96
C TYR A 745 -11.04 -6.76 36.76
N ASP A 746 -9.73 -6.64 37.02
CA ASP A 746 -8.66 -6.39 36.05
C ASP A 746 -7.73 -7.61 35.86
N ARG A 747 -8.27 -8.81 36.07
CA ARG A 747 -7.57 -10.12 35.98
C ARG A 747 -6.98 -10.43 34.59
N ASP A 748 -7.42 -9.72 33.57
CA ASP A 748 -7.08 -9.86 32.15
C ASP A 748 -5.92 -8.95 31.72
N HIS A 749 -5.50 -8.01 32.56
CA HIS A 749 -4.44 -7.07 32.21
C HIS A 749 -3.07 -7.74 32.13
N ALA A 750 -2.25 -7.27 31.19
CA ALA A 750 -0.84 -7.56 31.14
C ALA A 750 -0.11 -6.90 32.31
N VAL A 751 0.78 -7.66 32.95
CA VAL A 751 1.61 -7.21 34.08
C VAL A 751 3.03 -7.74 33.92
N VAL A 752 3.97 -7.20 34.68
CA VAL A 752 5.27 -7.84 34.90
C VAL A 752 5.32 -8.56 36.23
N TRP A 753 5.99 -9.71 36.24
CA TRP A 753 6.18 -10.56 37.41
C TRP A 753 7.54 -11.24 37.34
N ASP A 754 8.14 -11.64 38.46
CA ASP A 754 9.39 -12.41 38.41
C ASP A 754 9.15 -13.80 37.82
N MET A 755 10.17 -14.34 37.15
CA MET A 755 10.11 -15.68 36.54
C MET A 755 9.81 -16.76 37.59
N ALA A 756 8.76 -17.56 37.37
CA ALA A 756 8.32 -18.62 38.29
C ALA A 756 7.68 -19.79 37.54
N GLU A 757 8.24 -21.00 37.68
CA GLU A 757 7.75 -22.23 37.02
C GLU A 757 6.28 -22.55 37.37
N GLU A 758 5.82 -22.14 38.56
CA GLU A 758 4.43 -22.24 39.04
C GLU A 758 3.43 -21.37 38.25
N ARG A 759 3.89 -20.52 37.32
CA ARG A 759 3.07 -19.55 36.57
C ARG A 759 3.13 -19.80 35.04
N PRO A 760 2.45 -20.84 34.52
CA PRO A 760 2.46 -21.15 33.08
C PRO A 760 1.84 -20.05 32.19
N THR A 761 1.20 -19.03 32.77
CA THR A 761 0.74 -17.82 32.07
C THR A 761 1.86 -16.91 31.58
N GLN A 762 3.08 -17.07 32.11
CA GLN A 762 4.30 -16.33 31.71
C GLN A 762 4.89 -16.80 30.36
N ILE A 763 4.33 -17.86 29.77
CA ILE A 763 4.82 -18.48 28.54
C ILE A 763 3.93 -18.07 27.36
N TRP A 764 4.55 -17.47 26.35
CA TRP A 764 3.88 -16.89 25.19
C TRP A 764 4.36 -17.53 23.90
N ASP A 765 3.43 -17.82 23.00
CA ASP A 765 3.69 -18.24 21.63
C ASP A 765 3.68 -17.01 20.72
N ILE A 766 4.83 -16.70 20.12
CA ILE A 766 4.94 -15.64 19.11
C ILE A 766 4.54 -16.21 17.76
N GLN A 767 3.33 -15.85 17.32
CA GLN A 767 2.79 -16.24 16.02
C GLN A 767 3.16 -15.15 15.02
N VAL A 768 4.33 -15.28 14.38
CA VAL A 768 4.70 -14.47 13.20
C VAL A 768 3.57 -14.59 12.19
N LEU A 769 3.09 -13.44 11.71
CA LEU A 769 1.93 -13.32 10.83
C LEU A 769 2.27 -13.54 9.36
#